data_AF-A0A1V9Y7T7-F1
#
_entry.id   AF-A0A1V9Y7T7-F1
#
_cell.length_a   1.000
_cell.length_b   1.000
_cell.length_c   1.000
_cell.angle_alpha   90.00
_cell.angle_beta   90.00
_cell.angle_gamma   90.00
#
_symmetry.space_group_name_H-M   'P 1'
#
loop_
_entity.id
_entity.type
_entity.pdbx_description
1 polymer ?
#
loop_
_entity_poly.entity_id
_entity_poly.type
_entity_poly.pdbx_seq_one_letter_code
_entity_poly.pdbx_strand_id
1 'polypeptide(L)'
;MTSSPPVCRVVPMEHASYINIHVINAMQSRRQILRLVFFVSCIWNLAAPLKAWVLTQYGFLPTDNTNTFSLEWNTMINGRFLTALYIAAGISLRKPLNQTRYINVFIDFMITPRSVTKWVHGLDTDNSLFQIDLDGNPMRSSLNGNFEIAQFKREVVKYNQSGFQLWGTERIFNFIPPATSNVSLVEVTEALLCLRNISLEVYVNCQFPSPLKPYTNEADEKAMEIWRNVLFPNLTQCLSRRAYLLKTTPSINEALTTLATELASTFNLSLTNIAGHRWLYTPYTFQDGFIDLTGQPSGSFLYSITGRDTTLITRAASSSLDAITVPREAAWWCAYQYIDPLTNTRNVSKCFQEYAVALPRFFLGKYLTVNAGNRYNDNDAFERVESIGQLSSYKYKTRGIPTIEEIEYVQPGNWSLWFTLYEQLIAATLGTPLVKTNALEEMCLVGDNCFSSCMNESASGGTTLTFMRGGMCMTSIDTVSHGLLDLYPDMKCFGLGTGTSNIQLTYLAQNGTRIKIVVNNTASPLAILTCFVGGRAPQIDLPSYLMDMLVQGPQAALVITRGNGSEGIILNFIALVALVGYLYYFGRTVLYLYSTTHWVLQRKKYENISQLLYSIVNCNISSVIWCHHKTSMQLVGFLSFIAWHLGAMQSQCTWNANALNDTSKDPVYTCNVNVFGHLGSFLEIARLFSYSWVFYALNFMGKMPGISTYVPGYILAIVLLGLLPLIVLAVLVGLICQLRLQIPLLTWVHNQFFLVLVWLMFFKLMQSRFLKPYVNFVERCLAHAGVQKQRIRRKSPFRALIGEYYWTETCLHREKDMMYLPLSVLMEIPSIKLSNIVHHMYYTCGIPVEDDCDAEADLRDEISAMKKPVLDTPKWVDYQVEYYVRVYEC
;
A
#
# COMPACT_ATOMS: atom_id res chain seq x y z
N MET A 1 3.61 -64.90 6.20
CA MET A 1 2.95 -65.74 7.23
C MET A 1 1.89 -64.89 7.92
N THR A 2 0.64 -65.08 7.51
CA THR A 2 -0.52 -64.25 7.82
C THR A 2 -1.33 -64.89 8.94
N SER A 3 -1.32 -64.32 10.15
CA SER A 3 -2.31 -64.62 11.18
C SER A 3 -3.47 -63.62 11.08
N SER A 4 -4.59 -64.11 10.58
CA SER A 4 -5.87 -63.40 10.52
C SER A 4 -6.42 -63.11 11.94
N PRO A 5 -7.08 -61.96 12.16
CA PRO A 5 -7.77 -61.69 13.42
C PRO A 5 -8.95 -62.66 13.62
N PRO A 6 -9.33 -63.00 14.86
CA PRO A 6 -10.40 -63.93 15.13
C PRO A 6 -11.75 -63.32 14.70
N VAL A 7 -12.37 -63.94 13.69
CA VAL A 7 -13.74 -63.65 13.27
C VAL A 7 -14.68 -64.18 14.35
N CYS A 8 -15.42 -63.28 15.02
CA CYS A 8 -16.53 -63.68 15.88
C CYS A 8 -17.64 -64.27 15.01
N ARG A 9 -17.74 -65.61 14.97
CA ARG A 9 -18.92 -66.31 14.44
C ARG A 9 -20.10 -66.05 15.37
N VAL A 10 -21.18 -65.49 14.83
CA VAL A 10 -22.47 -65.39 15.51
C VAL A 10 -23.07 -66.80 15.57
N VAL A 11 -23.17 -67.36 16.78
CA VAL A 11 -23.98 -68.56 17.06
C VAL A 11 -25.26 -68.06 17.74
N PRO A 12 -26.47 -68.45 17.29
CA PRO A 12 -27.69 -68.11 18.01
C PRO A 12 -27.70 -68.89 19.33
N MET A 13 -27.77 -68.20 20.45
CA MET A 13 -27.87 -68.82 21.79
C MET A 13 -29.19 -68.44 22.45
N GLU A 14 -30.14 -69.37 22.41
CA GLU A 14 -31.22 -69.44 23.39
C GLU A 14 -30.62 -69.95 24.72
N HIS A 15 -30.89 -69.22 25.81
CA HIS A 15 -30.51 -69.46 27.22
C HIS A 15 -29.31 -68.65 27.74
N ALA A 16 -29.47 -68.20 28.98
CA ALA A 16 -28.79 -67.07 29.59
C ALA A 16 -27.28 -67.26 29.84
N SER A 17 -26.55 -66.18 29.53
CA SER A 17 -25.39 -65.64 30.27
C SER A 17 -24.22 -66.58 30.57
N TYR A 18 -23.27 -66.72 29.65
CA TYR A 18 -21.83 -66.76 29.98
C TYR A 18 -21.03 -66.17 28.81
N ILE A 19 -20.42 -65.00 29.01
CA ILE A 19 -19.45 -64.46 28.06
C ILE A 19 -18.20 -65.35 28.12
N ASN A 20 -17.70 -65.78 26.97
CA ASN A 20 -16.60 -66.73 26.84
C ASN A 20 -15.33 -66.21 27.54
N ILE A 21 -14.71 -67.03 28.42
CA ILE A 21 -13.51 -66.68 29.21
C ILE A 21 -12.33 -66.24 28.32
N HIS A 22 -12.24 -66.75 27.09
CA HIS A 22 -11.26 -66.31 26.11
C HIS A 22 -11.44 -64.84 25.67
N VAL A 23 -12.68 -64.35 25.61
CA VAL A 23 -13.01 -62.95 25.30
C VAL A 23 -12.60 -62.05 26.47
N ILE A 24 -12.78 -62.51 27.71
CA ILE A 24 -12.38 -61.79 28.93
C ILE A 24 -10.85 -61.65 29.00
N ASN A 25 -10.09 -62.70 28.68
CA ASN A 25 -8.61 -62.65 28.66
C ASN A 25 -8.06 -61.76 27.53
N ALA A 26 -8.70 -61.76 26.34
CA ALA A 26 -8.35 -60.84 25.26
C ALA A 26 -8.69 -59.37 25.60
N MET A 27 -9.71 -59.13 26.43
CA MET A 27 -10.05 -57.80 26.95
C MET A 27 -9.08 -57.30 28.04
N GLN A 28 -8.39 -58.20 28.76
CA GLN A 28 -7.39 -57.84 29.77
C GLN A 28 -6.07 -57.31 29.16
N SER A 29 -5.56 -57.89 28.07
CA SER A 29 -4.39 -57.36 27.35
C SER A 29 -4.69 -56.00 26.69
N ARG A 30 -5.93 -55.83 26.20
CA ARG A 30 -6.49 -54.57 25.69
C ARG A 30 -6.52 -53.47 26.75
N ARG A 31 -6.59 -53.80 28.04
CA ARG A 31 -6.63 -52.83 29.16
C ARG A 31 -5.36 -51.97 29.24
N GLN A 32 -4.18 -52.52 28.95
CA GLN A 32 -2.93 -51.75 28.96
C GLN A 32 -2.82 -50.81 27.75
N ILE A 33 -3.24 -51.29 26.58
CA ILE A 33 -3.31 -50.47 25.36
C ILE A 33 -4.30 -49.33 25.54
N LEU A 34 -5.49 -49.60 26.10
CA LEU A 34 -6.50 -48.57 26.39
C LEU A 34 -6.00 -47.54 27.39
N ARG A 35 -5.24 -47.93 28.42
CA ARG A 35 -4.61 -46.99 29.37
C ARG A 35 -3.59 -46.09 28.69
N LEU A 36 -2.74 -46.64 27.82
CA LEU A 36 -1.78 -45.86 27.05
C LEU A 36 -2.49 -44.89 26.11
N VAL A 37 -3.51 -45.36 25.37
CA VAL A 37 -4.31 -44.54 24.45
C VAL A 37 -5.05 -43.42 25.20
N PHE A 38 -5.61 -43.73 26.38
CA PHE A 38 -6.27 -42.75 27.24
C PHE A 38 -5.28 -41.70 27.76
N PHE A 39 -4.09 -42.11 28.22
CA PHE A 39 -3.04 -41.20 28.66
C PHE A 39 -2.55 -40.28 27.54
N VAL A 40 -2.28 -40.83 26.36
CA VAL A 40 -1.92 -40.06 25.17
C VAL A 40 -3.06 -39.13 24.77
N SER A 41 -4.32 -39.57 24.86
CA SER A 41 -5.50 -38.72 24.62
C SER A 41 -5.60 -37.57 25.63
N CYS A 42 -5.33 -37.81 26.92
CA CYS A 42 -5.30 -36.76 27.94
C CYS A 42 -4.26 -35.70 27.60
N ILE A 43 -3.01 -36.13 27.35
CA ILE A 43 -1.91 -35.21 26.98
C ILE A 43 -2.26 -34.45 25.71
N TRP A 44 -2.79 -35.15 24.69
CA TRP A 44 -3.21 -34.52 23.45
C TRP A 44 -4.24 -33.44 23.71
N ASN A 45 -5.28 -33.68 24.50
CA ASN A 45 -6.30 -32.68 24.81
C ASN A 45 -5.79 -31.54 25.70
N LEU A 46 -4.89 -31.81 26.64
CA LEU A 46 -4.24 -30.79 27.45
C LEU A 46 -3.28 -29.90 26.63
N ALA A 47 -2.74 -30.43 25.52
CA ALA A 47 -1.96 -29.65 24.57
C ALA A 47 -2.82 -28.82 23.59
N ALA A 48 -4.15 -28.74 23.74
CA ALA A 48 -5.06 -28.08 22.80
C ALA A 48 -4.63 -26.68 22.34
N PRO A 49 -4.20 -25.74 23.23
CA PRO A 49 -3.76 -24.41 22.79
C PRO A 49 -2.50 -24.45 21.92
N LEU A 50 -1.53 -25.29 22.27
CA LEU A 50 -0.28 -25.47 21.50
C LEU A 50 -0.54 -26.13 20.15
N LYS A 51 -1.40 -27.15 20.13
CA LYS A 51 -1.83 -27.81 18.89
C LYS A 51 -2.54 -26.83 17.97
N ALA A 52 -3.46 -26.03 18.49
CA ALA A 52 -4.16 -25.04 17.71
C ALA A 52 -3.17 -24.08 17.05
N TRP A 53 -2.24 -23.52 17.83
CA TRP A 53 -1.21 -22.62 17.32
C TRP A 53 -0.36 -23.22 16.18
N VAL A 54 0.08 -24.48 16.33
CA VAL A 54 0.87 -25.17 15.29
C VAL A 54 0.04 -25.56 14.06
N LEU A 55 -1.23 -25.89 14.26
CA LEU A 55 -2.12 -26.43 13.23
C LEU A 55 -2.88 -25.36 12.45
N THR A 56 -3.11 -24.16 12.98
CA THR A 56 -3.92 -23.12 12.32
C THR A 56 -3.20 -22.30 11.25
N GLN A 57 -1.93 -22.60 10.92
CA GLN A 57 -1.07 -21.90 9.93
C GLN A 57 -0.84 -20.38 10.13
N TYR A 58 -1.77 -19.66 10.72
CA TYR A 58 -1.77 -18.21 10.82
C TYR A 58 -1.41 -17.75 12.24
N GLY A 59 -0.30 -17.01 12.36
CA GLY A 59 -0.01 -16.13 13.49
C GLY A 59 -0.58 -14.74 13.24
N PHE A 60 -0.35 -13.80 14.16
CA PHE A 60 -0.73 -12.40 13.95
C PHE A 60 0.04 -11.81 12.75
N LEU A 61 -0.68 -11.50 11.67
CA LEU A 61 -0.10 -10.90 10.46
C LEU A 61 -0.06 -9.36 10.59
N PRO A 62 1.01 -8.69 10.12
CA PRO A 62 1.04 -7.24 9.98
C PRO A 62 0.01 -6.79 8.94
N THR A 63 -0.72 -5.71 9.23
CA THR A 63 -1.74 -5.15 8.34
C THR A 63 -1.13 -4.35 7.21
N ASP A 64 -0.03 -3.67 7.49
CA ASP A 64 0.62 -2.73 6.58
C ASP A 64 2.14 -2.93 6.57
N ASN A 65 2.73 -2.87 5.38
CA ASN A 65 4.17 -2.86 5.18
C ASN A 65 4.55 -1.56 4.47
N THR A 66 5.50 -0.82 5.03
CA THR A 66 6.06 0.38 4.40
C THR A 66 7.50 0.11 3.97
N ASN A 67 7.83 0.49 2.75
CA ASN A 67 9.20 0.52 2.24
C ASN A 67 9.53 1.93 1.76
N THR A 68 10.78 2.35 1.94
CA THR A 68 11.25 3.68 1.53
C THR A 68 12.46 3.52 0.64
N PHE A 69 12.38 4.09 -0.57
CA PHE A 69 13.46 4.09 -1.54
C PHE A 69 14.06 5.48 -1.63
N SER A 70 15.39 5.59 -1.55
CA SER A 70 16.04 6.82 -1.99
C SER A 70 15.85 6.94 -3.50
N LEU A 71 15.32 8.07 -3.96
CA LEU A 71 15.22 8.33 -5.39
C LEU A 71 16.58 8.82 -5.89
N GLU A 72 17.05 8.23 -6.97
CA GLU A 72 18.16 8.71 -7.79
C GLU A 72 17.59 9.23 -9.12
N TRP A 73 18.35 10.04 -9.87
CA TRP A 73 17.89 10.58 -11.17
C TRP A 73 17.53 9.47 -12.19
N ASN A 74 18.22 8.33 -12.11
CA ASN A 74 17.98 7.13 -12.91
C ASN A 74 16.90 6.19 -12.37
N THR A 75 16.30 6.47 -11.19
CA THR A 75 15.32 5.56 -10.61
C THR A 75 14.09 5.47 -11.52
N MET A 76 13.74 4.24 -11.91
CA MET A 76 12.57 3.96 -12.74
C MET A 76 11.31 3.95 -11.87
N ILE A 77 10.33 4.76 -12.26
CA ILE A 77 9.03 4.85 -11.60
C ILE A 77 7.97 4.21 -12.51
N ASN A 78 7.13 3.36 -11.93
CA ASN A 78 6.09 2.61 -12.63
C ASN A 78 5.03 3.51 -13.29
N GLY A 79 4.48 3.03 -14.41
CA GLY A 79 3.56 3.80 -15.24
C GLY A 79 2.20 4.08 -14.58
N ARG A 80 1.70 3.16 -13.74
CA ARG A 80 0.41 3.33 -13.03
C ARG A 80 0.46 4.49 -12.05
N PHE A 81 1.52 4.59 -11.24
CA PHE A 81 1.74 5.72 -10.34
C PHE A 81 1.92 7.03 -11.09
N LEU A 82 2.74 7.05 -12.14
CA LEU A 82 2.96 8.24 -12.96
C LEU A 82 1.67 8.75 -13.61
N THR A 83 0.86 7.85 -14.15
CA THR A 83 -0.43 8.21 -14.77
C THR A 83 -1.34 8.91 -13.76
N ALA A 84 -1.49 8.35 -12.55
CA ALA A 84 -2.29 8.96 -11.49
C ALA A 84 -1.73 10.34 -11.06
N LEU A 85 -0.41 10.41 -10.87
CA LEU A 85 0.32 11.61 -10.48
C LEU A 85 0.12 12.77 -11.48
N TYR A 86 0.24 12.49 -12.78
CA TYR A 86 0.10 13.50 -13.85
C TYR A 86 -1.33 13.98 -14.01
N ILE A 87 -2.31 13.06 -14.00
CA ILE A 87 -3.74 13.40 -14.12
C ILE A 87 -4.15 14.33 -12.99
N ALA A 88 -3.79 14.01 -11.74
CA ALA A 88 -4.23 14.82 -10.62
C ALA A 88 -3.40 16.10 -10.42
N ALA A 89 -2.20 16.18 -11.01
CA ALA A 89 -1.50 17.44 -11.26
C ALA A 89 -2.15 18.30 -12.36
N GLY A 90 -3.15 17.79 -13.09
CA GLY A 90 -3.84 18.52 -14.17
C GLY A 90 -3.07 18.57 -15.48
N ILE A 91 -2.18 17.60 -15.71
CA ILE A 91 -1.51 17.38 -16.99
C ILE A 91 -2.40 16.44 -17.81
N SER A 92 -2.82 16.89 -18.98
CA SER A 92 -3.66 16.07 -19.87
C SER A 92 -2.85 14.91 -20.45
N LEU A 93 -3.40 13.70 -20.36
CA LEU A 93 -2.84 12.50 -20.96
C LEU A 93 -3.88 11.84 -21.88
N ARG A 94 -3.54 11.56 -23.14
CA ARG A 94 -4.41 10.76 -24.04
C ARG A 94 -4.31 9.26 -23.77
N LYS A 95 -3.23 8.80 -23.15
CA LYS A 95 -3.01 7.39 -22.79
C LYS A 95 -2.26 7.26 -21.46
N PRO A 96 -2.37 6.11 -20.76
CA PRO A 96 -1.53 5.83 -19.61
C PRO A 96 -0.05 5.93 -19.94
N LEU A 97 0.73 6.45 -19.01
CA LEU A 97 2.18 6.57 -19.14
C LEU A 97 2.85 5.23 -18.92
N ASN A 98 3.94 5.01 -19.67
CA ASN A 98 4.88 3.93 -19.38
C ASN A 98 5.79 4.32 -18.23
N GLN A 99 6.50 3.35 -17.67
CA GLN A 99 7.56 3.61 -16.70
C GLN A 99 8.62 4.56 -17.28
N THR A 100 9.14 5.49 -16.47
CA THR A 100 10.21 6.42 -16.89
C THR A 100 11.10 6.77 -15.70
N ARG A 101 12.26 7.37 -15.98
CA ARG A 101 13.21 7.81 -14.96
C ARG A 101 12.70 9.02 -14.20
N TYR A 102 13.03 9.10 -12.92
CA TYR A 102 12.64 10.21 -12.07
C TYR A 102 13.10 11.58 -12.62
N ILE A 103 14.26 11.67 -13.28
CA ILE A 103 14.70 12.91 -13.95
C ILE A 103 13.68 13.43 -14.96
N ASN A 104 13.04 12.54 -15.74
CA ASN A 104 12.04 12.96 -16.72
C ASN A 104 10.78 13.47 -16.03
N VAL A 105 10.37 12.78 -14.96
CA VAL A 105 9.22 13.20 -14.13
C VAL A 105 9.45 14.56 -13.51
N PHE A 106 10.65 14.79 -12.98
CA PHE A 106 11.05 16.05 -12.40
C PHE A 106 11.03 17.18 -13.45
N ILE A 107 11.66 16.95 -14.61
CA ILE A 107 11.63 17.89 -15.73
C ILE A 107 10.19 18.19 -16.13
N ASP A 108 9.36 17.17 -16.38
CA ASP A 108 7.97 17.35 -16.78
C ASP A 108 7.19 18.24 -15.80
N PHE A 109 7.42 18.09 -14.50
CA PHE A 109 6.79 18.92 -13.48
C PHE A 109 7.33 20.37 -13.45
N MET A 110 8.54 20.63 -13.95
CA MET A 110 9.15 21.95 -14.07
C MET A 110 8.73 22.73 -15.31
N ILE A 111 8.47 22.07 -16.43
CA ILE A 111 8.26 22.76 -17.73
C ILE A 111 6.88 22.53 -18.34
N THR A 112 6.19 21.45 -17.98
CA THR A 112 4.97 21.07 -18.68
C THR A 112 3.81 21.94 -18.20
N PRO A 113 3.06 22.56 -19.13
CA PRO A 113 1.91 23.33 -18.72
C PRO A 113 0.81 22.47 -18.13
N ARG A 114 0.05 23.05 -17.20
CA ARG A 114 -1.05 22.40 -16.49
C ARG A 114 -2.34 23.18 -16.64
N SER A 115 -3.44 22.52 -16.31
CA SER A 115 -4.74 23.20 -16.20
C SER A 115 -4.68 24.33 -15.15
N VAL A 116 -5.30 25.47 -15.46
CA VAL A 116 -5.38 26.63 -14.55
C VAL A 116 -5.94 26.29 -13.21
N THR A 117 -6.97 25.45 -13.18
CA THR A 117 -7.62 25.01 -11.95
C THR A 117 -6.57 24.51 -10.95
N LYS A 118 -5.69 23.61 -11.37
CA LYS A 118 -4.65 23.03 -10.51
C LYS A 118 -3.53 24.01 -10.14
N TRP A 119 -3.12 24.90 -11.05
CA TRP A 119 -2.14 25.95 -10.74
C TRP A 119 -2.69 26.92 -9.68
N VAL A 120 -3.90 27.42 -9.88
CA VAL A 120 -4.53 28.39 -8.98
C VAL A 120 -4.78 27.83 -7.58
N HIS A 121 -5.15 26.55 -7.46
CA HIS A 121 -5.30 25.90 -6.14
C HIS A 121 -4.00 25.91 -5.32
N GLY A 122 -2.84 26.04 -5.97
CA GLY A 122 -1.55 26.22 -5.29
C GLY A 122 -1.41 27.57 -4.57
N LEU A 123 -2.27 28.55 -4.86
CA LEU A 123 -2.22 29.92 -4.31
C LEU A 123 -3.05 30.09 -3.02
N ASP A 124 -3.74 29.05 -2.55
CA ASP A 124 -4.69 29.05 -1.43
C ASP A 124 -4.04 28.94 -0.02
N THR A 125 -2.75 29.26 0.17
CA THR A 125 -2.05 29.00 1.46
C THR A 125 -1.50 30.25 2.15
N ASP A 126 -1.72 30.34 3.46
CA ASP A 126 -1.13 31.32 4.39
C ASP A 126 0.42 31.22 4.39
N ASN A 127 1.09 32.28 3.92
CA ASN A 127 2.48 32.70 4.17
C ASN A 127 3.66 31.72 3.99
N SER A 128 3.48 30.42 3.80
CA SER A 128 4.55 29.45 3.50
C SER A 128 4.53 29.03 2.04
N LEU A 129 4.66 30.00 1.13
CA LEU A 129 4.67 29.71 -0.31
C LEU A 129 6.07 29.38 -0.81
N PHE A 130 6.14 28.33 -1.63
CA PHE A 130 7.19 28.07 -2.60
C PHE A 130 7.04 29.09 -3.73
N GLN A 131 7.84 30.15 -3.69
CA GLN A 131 7.62 31.38 -4.48
C GLN A 131 7.99 31.19 -5.95
N ILE A 132 8.97 30.34 -6.26
CA ILE A 132 9.52 30.20 -7.62
C ILE A 132 8.68 29.22 -8.46
N ASP A 133 7.90 28.35 -7.83
CA ASP A 133 6.99 27.42 -8.50
C ASP A 133 5.72 28.07 -9.08
N LEU A 134 5.49 29.32 -8.71
CA LEU A 134 4.25 30.05 -8.99
C LEU A 134 4.53 31.43 -9.60
N ASP A 135 5.79 31.78 -9.84
CA ASP A 135 6.19 33.06 -10.43
C ASP A 135 6.92 32.73 -11.75
N GLY A 136 6.38 33.20 -12.88
CA GLY A 136 6.91 32.93 -14.21
C GLY A 136 7.96 33.95 -14.64
N ASN A 137 8.35 33.87 -15.90
CA ASN A 137 9.24 34.87 -16.50
C ASN A 137 8.61 36.28 -16.42
N PRO A 138 9.40 37.34 -16.19
CA PRO A 138 8.93 38.73 -16.06
C PRO A 138 8.53 39.38 -17.40
N MET A 139 7.62 38.75 -18.12
CA MET A 139 7.17 39.16 -19.47
C MET A 139 6.45 40.52 -19.45
N ARG A 140 5.60 40.76 -18.45
CA ARG A 140 4.90 42.06 -18.28
C ARG A 140 4.57 42.33 -16.80
N SER A 141 4.39 43.59 -16.42
CA SER A 141 4.06 43.94 -15.02
C SER A 141 2.57 44.14 -14.84
N SER A 142 1.90 44.78 -15.81
CA SER A 142 0.48 45.11 -15.77
C SER A 142 -0.38 44.05 -16.45
N LEU A 143 -1.63 43.92 -16.00
CA LEU A 143 -2.71 43.25 -16.70
C LEU A 143 -3.00 43.92 -18.06
N ASN A 144 -2.85 45.24 -18.17
CA ASN A 144 -3.07 45.94 -19.43
C ASN A 144 -1.76 46.14 -20.20
N GLY A 145 -1.38 45.12 -20.99
CA GLY A 145 -0.13 45.15 -21.76
C GLY A 145 -0.06 46.30 -22.79
N ASN A 146 -1.19 46.70 -23.38
CA ASN A 146 -1.25 47.82 -24.33
C ASN A 146 -1.01 49.17 -23.64
N PHE A 147 -1.53 49.33 -22.43
CA PHE A 147 -1.25 50.51 -21.61
C PHE A 147 0.22 50.54 -21.18
N GLU A 148 0.76 49.41 -20.69
CA GLU A 148 2.15 49.30 -20.25
C GLU A 148 3.13 49.62 -21.40
N ILE A 149 2.93 49.06 -22.60
CA ILE A 149 3.82 49.35 -23.73
C ILE A 149 3.73 50.80 -24.19
N ALA A 150 2.56 51.43 -24.11
CA ALA A 150 2.37 52.84 -24.46
C ALA A 150 3.09 53.77 -23.47
N GLN A 151 3.05 53.45 -22.17
CA GLN A 151 3.83 54.15 -21.16
C GLN A 151 5.33 53.92 -21.35
N PHE A 152 5.75 52.67 -21.56
CA PHE A 152 7.15 52.31 -21.80
C PHE A 152 7.75 53.12 -22.95
N LYS A 153 7.04 53.26 -24.08
CA LYS A 153 7.50 54.05 -25.24
C LYS A 153 7.71 55.53 -24.91
N ARG A 154 6.97 56.10 -23.95
CA ARG A 154 7.19 57.48 -23.48
C ARG A 154 8.38 57.58 -22.53
N GLU A 155 8.45 56.66 -21.57
CA GLU A 155 9.49 56.65 -20.55
C GLU A 155 10.88 56.31 -21.11
N VAL A 156 10.97 55.42 -22.10
CA VAL A 156 12.26 55.04 -22.73
C VAL A 156 12.93 56.23 -23.42
N VAL A 157 12.15 57.15 -23.99
CA VAL A 157 12.66 58.39 -24.60
C VAL A 157 13.21 59.32 -23.53
N LYS A 158 12.50 59.49 -22.41
CA LYS A 158 12.97 60.29 -21.26
C LYS A 158 14.23 59.68 -20.65
N TYR A 159 14.25 58.37 -20.47
CA TYR A 159 15.40 57.64 -19.94
C TYR A 159 16.64 57.82 -20.82
N ASN A 160 16.48 57.77 -22.16
CA ASN A 160 17.56 58.05 -23.10
C ASN A 160 18.08 59.50 -23.01
N GLN A 161 17.24 60.45 -22.58
CA GLN A 161 17.60 61.87 -22.42
C GLN A 161 18.21 62.20 -21.05
N SER A 162 17.79 61.53 -19.96
CA SER A 162 18.20 61.86 -18.59
C SER A 162 19.59 61.37 -18.19
N GLY A 163 20.21 60.48 -18.98
CA GLY A 163 21.52 59.93 -18.69
C GLY A 163 21.48 58.73 -17.73
N PHE A 164 22.34 57.76 -18.01
CA PHE A 164 22.12 56.33 -17.72
C PHE A 164 22.38 55.84 -16.28
N GLN A 165 22.43 56.68 -15.24
CA GLN A 165 22.93 56.25 -13.93
C GLN A 165 21.90 55.47 -13.11
N LEU A 166 22.12 54.16 -12.98
CA LEU A 166 21.43 53.26 -12.05
C LEU A 166 22.45 52.67 -11.08
N TRP A 167 22.07 52.32 -9.86
CA TRP A 167 22.97 51.79 -8.82
C TRP A 167 24.34 52.54 -8.69
N GLY A 168 24.30 53.84 -8.40
CA GLY A 168 25.48 54.70 -8.36
C GLY A 168 25.80 55.31 -9.72
N THR A 169 26.96 54.98 -10.30
CA THR A 169 27.41 55.51 -11.61
C THR A 169 27.24 54.53 -12.78
N GLU A 170 26.67 53.35 -12.52
CA GLU A 170 26.51 52.29 -13.53
C GLU A 170 25.54 52.72 -14.64
N ARG A 171 25.90 52.43 -15.89
CA ARG A 171 25.12 52.78 -17.08
C ARG A 171 24.50 51.56 -17.73
N ILE A 172 23.17 51.52 -17.83
CA ILE A 172 22.44 50.41 -18.46
C ILE A 172 22.00 50.79 -19.87
N PHE A 173 22.44 50.00 -20.86
CA PHE A 173 22.12 50.19 -22.28
C PHE A 173 21.20 49.10 -22.85
N ASN A 174 20.97 48.02 -22.11
CA ASN A 174 20.16 46.88 -22.55
C ASN A 174 18.78 46.96 -21.91
N PHE A 175 17.72 46.66 -22.66
CA PHE A 175 16.37 46.52 -22.13
C PHE A 175 15.57 45.43 -22.83
N ILE A 176 14.54 44.92 -22.16
CA ILE A 176 13.54 44.00 -22.71
C ILE A 176 12.17 44.66 -22.57
N PRO A 177 11.46 45.03 -23.66
CA PRO A 177 10.17 45.71 -23.58
C PRO A 177 9.06 44.78 -23.07
N PRO A 178 7.96 45.33 -22.51
CA PRO A 178 6.81 44.51 -22.07
C PRO A 178 6.18 43.73 -23.22
N ALA A 179 5.83 42.46 -22.99
CA ALA A 179 5.09 41.66 -23.95
C ALA A 179 3.58 42.00 -23.96
N THR A 180 2.98 42.06 -25.14
CA THR A 180 1.56 42.41 -25.33
C THR A 180 0.64 41.22 -25.62
N SER A 181 1.21 40.07 -26.01
CA SER A 181 0.50 38.83 -26.34
C SER A 181 1.33 37.60 -25.95
N ASN A 182 0.71 36.42 -25.92
CA ASN A 182 1.34 35.15 -25.57
C ASN A 182 1.97 35.14 -24.16
N VAL A 183 1.32 35.82 -23.20
CA VAL A 183 1.76 35.88 -21.81
C VAL A 183 0.80 35.07 -20.95
N SER A 184 1.33 34.31 -19.99
CA SER A 184 0.55 33.52 -19.03
C SER A 184 0.28 34.33 -17.77
N LEU A 185 -0.77 34.01 -17.00
CA LEU A 185 -1.09 34.73 -15.75
C LEU A 185 0.10 34.80 -14.78
N VAL A 186 0.88 33.72 -14.69
CA VAL A 186 2.08 33.60 -13.84
C VAL A 186 3.22 34.53 -14.27
N GLU A 187 3.19 35.06 -15.49
CA GLU A 187 4.22 35.94 -16.06
C GLU A 187 3.83 37.43 -15.95
N VAL A 188 2.71 37.72 -15.25
CA VAL A 188 2.18 39.06 -15.02
C VAL A 188 2.17 39.36 -13.53
N THR A 189 2.98 40.33 -13.11
CA THR A 189 3.06 40.74 -11.70
C THR A 189 1.70 41.12 -11.12
N GLU A 190 0.94 41.97 -11.80
CA GLU A 190 -0.37 42.46 -11.34
C GLU A 190 -1.39 41.33 -11.16
N ALA A 191 -1.38 40.33 -12.05
CA ALA A 191 -2.25 39.17 -11.95
C ALA A 191 -1.90 38.33 -10.72
N LEU A 192 -0.60 38.07 -10.49
CA LEU A 192 -0.12 37.32 -9.34
C LEU A 192 -0.42 38.03 -8.02
N LEU A 193 -0.15 39.33 -7.93
CA LEU A 193 -0.48 40.14 -6.74
C LEU A 193 -1.97 40.06 -6.43
N CYS A 194 -2.82 40.18 -7.46
CA CYS A 194 -4.26 40.04 -7.29
C CYS A 194 -4.65 38.64 -6.79
N LEU A 195 -4.23 37.58 -7.48
CA LEU A 195 -4.60 36.20 -7.13
C LEU A 195 -4.11 35.80 -5.73
N ARG A 196 -2.91 36.26 -5.33
CA ARG A 196 -2.31 36.05 -4.01
C ARG A 196 -2.81 36.99 -2.90
N ASN A 197 -3.70 37.93 -3.21
CA ASN A 197 -4.20 38.92 -2.25
C ASN A 197 -3.15 39.88 -1.68
N ILE A 198 -2.15 40.24 -2.46
CA ILE A 198 -1.05 41.08 -2.00
C ILE A 198 -1.28 42.52 -2.48
N SER A 199 -1.44 43.45 -1.54
CA SER A 199 -1.48 44.89 -1.87
C SER A 199 -0.07 45.42 -2.16
N LEU A 200 0.04 46.58 -2.83
CA LEU A 200 1.35 47.18 -3.14
C LEU A 200 2.14 47.55 -1.89
N GLU A 201 1.43 47.99 -0.84
CA GLU A 201 1.99 48.36 0.44
C GLU A 201 2.66 47.18 1.14
N VAL A 202 2.09 45.97 1.00
CA VAL A 202 2.73 44.72 1.45
C VAL A 202 3.85 44.32 0.49
N TYR A 203 3.58 44.36 -0.82
CA TYR A 203 4.49 43.89 -1.86
C TYR A 203 5.87 44.56 -1.83
N VAL A 204 5.92 45.89 -1.66
CA VAL A 204 7.18 46.66 -1.68
C VAL A 204 8.16 46.24 -0.58
N ASN A 205 7.63 45.68 0.52
CA ASN A 205 8.38 45.22 1.69
C ASN A 205 8.33 43.68 1.85
N CYS A 206 7.80 42.96 0.86
CA CYS A 206 7.71 41.50 0.92
C CYS A 206 9.11 40.88 0.85
N GLN A 207 9.38 39.87 1.69
CA GLN A 207 10.66 39.16 1.86
C GLN A 207 11.82 40.00 2.42
N PHE A 208 11.97 41.25 2.00
CA PHE A 208 12.98 42.17 2.48
C PHE A 208 12.39 43.58 2.60
N PRO A 209 12.70 44.32 3.68
CA PRO A 209 12.16 45.67 3.88
C PRO A 209 12.85 46.69 2.99
N SER A 210 12.05 47.59 2.42
CA SER A 210 12.49 48.83 1.80
C SER A 210 12.46 50.00 2.80
N PRO A 211 13.01 51.17 2.46
CA PRO A 211 12.87 52.36 3.30
C PRO A 211 11.45 52.93 3.30
N LEU A 212 10.57 52.46 2.40
CA LEU A 212 9.21 52.95 2.24
C LEU A 212 8.33 52.34 3.34
N LYS A 213 7.64 53.21 4.07
CA LYS A 213 6.72 52.83 5.15
C LYS A 213 5.30 53.31 4.85
N PRO A 214 4.64 52.72 3.82
CA PRO A 214 3.37 53.24 3.30
C PRO A 214 2.23 53.22 4.32
N TYR A 215 2.29 52.38 5.36
CA TYR A 215 1.29 52.34 6.41
C TYR A 215 1.48 53.38 7.52
N THR A 216 2.65 54.04 7.59
CA THR A 216 2.98 54.96 8.68
C THR A 216 3.52 56.32 8.21
N ASN A 217 3.76 56.49 6.91
CA ASN A 217 4.26 57.72 6.30
C ASN A 217 3.39 58.13 5.10
N GLU A 218 2.73 59.28 5.20
CA GLU A 218 1.83 59.82 4.18
C GLU A 218 2.53 60.09 2.83
N ALA A 219 3.81 60.47 2.85
CA ALA A 219 4.56 60.69 1.61
C ALA A 219 4.83 59.37 0.86
N ASP A 220 5.11 58.30 1.61
CA ASP A 220 5.32 56.96 1.05
C ASP A 220 4.00 56.37 0.54
N GLU A 221 2.89 56.61 1.25
CA GLU A 221 1.54 56.24 0.80
C GLU A 221 1.19 56.88 -0.56
N LYS A 222 1.40 58.19 -0.69
CA LYS A 222 1.22 58.91 -1.97
C LYS A 222 2.13 58.38 -3.07
N ALA A 223 3.37 58.02 -2.75
CA ALA A 223 4.28 57.40 -3.71
C ALA A 223 3.75 56.03 -4.19
N MET A 224 3.19 55.21 -3.29
CA MET A 224 2.55 53.94 -3.65
C MET A 224 1.31 54.13 -4.51
N GLU A 225 0.50 55.16 -4.25
CA GLU A 225 -0.64 55.49 -5.09
C GLU A 225 -0.23 55.87 -6.51
N ILE A 226 0.83 56.68 -6.67
CA ILE A 226 1.38 57.00 -7.99
C ILE A 226 1.87 55.74 -8.69
N TRP A 227 2.64 54.91 -7.99
CA TRP A 227 3.16 53.66 -8.57
C TRP A 227 2.03 52.73 -9.02
N ARG A 228 0.98 52.61 -8.22
CA ARG A 228 -0.25 51.88 -8.57
C ARG A 228 -0.85 52.38 -9.86
N ASN A 229 -1.07 53.68 -9.97
CA ASN A 229 -1.76 54.27 -11.11
C ASN A 229 -0.93 54.17 -12.41
N VAL A 230 0.41 54.15 -12.31
CA VAL A 230 1.31 54.09 -13.46
C VAL A 230 1.58 52.65 -13.91
N LEU A 231 1.81 51.71 -13.00
CA LEU A 231 2.25 50.34 -13.34
C LEU A 231 1.21 49.25 -13.05
N PHE A 232 0.32 49.46 -12.08
CA PHE A 232 -0.67 48.47 -11.62
C PHE A 232 -2.10 49.04 -11.56
N PRO A 233 -2.63 49.60 -12.67
CA PRO A 233 -3.87 50.36 -12.66
C PRO A 233 -5.13 49.53 -12.37
N ASN A 234 -5.07 48.21 -12.54
CA ASN A 234 -6.20 47.29 -12.37
C ASN A 234 -6.18 46.52 -11.04
N LEU A 235 -5.10 46.62 -10.25
CA LEU A 235 -4.89 45.81 -9.05
C LEU A 235 -5.97 46.02 -7.99
N THR A 236 -6.36 47.26 -7.69
CA THR A 236 -7.40 47.55 -6.68
C THR A 236 -8.74 46.94 -7.07
N GLN A 237 -9.13 47.10 -8.34
CA GLN A 237 -10.37 46.51 -8.85
C GLN A 237 -10.30 44.98 -8.79
N CYS A 238 -9.16 44.40 -9.15
CA CYS A 238 -8.95 42.96 -9.12
C CYS A 238 -9.01 42.40 -7.68
N LEU A 239 -8.35 43.03 -6.70
CA LEU A 239 -8.41 42.64 -5.29
C LEU A 239 -9.84 42.73 -4.73
N SER A 240 -10.59 43.76 -5.11
CA SER A 240 -12.01 43.87 -4.73
C SER A 240 -12.87 42.76 -5.35
N ARG A 241 -12.61 42.40 -6.62
CA ARG A 241 -13.29 41.30 -7.30
C ARG A 241 -12.96 39.95 -6.65
N ARG A 242 -11.70 39.73 -6.27
CA ARG A 242 -11.28 38.55 -5.50
C ARG A 242 -12.04 38.45 -4.17
N ALA A 243 -12.08 39.54 -3.40
CA ALA A 243 -12.77 39.58 -2.12
C ALA A 243 -14.28 39.34 -2.24
N TYR A 244 -14.89 39.79 -3.34
CA TYR A 244 -16.28 39.47 -3.67
C TYR A 244 -16.46 37.99 -3.98
N LEU A 245 -15.65 37.42 -4.89
CA LEU A 245 -15.78 36.02 -5.30
C LEU A 245 -15.66 35.07 -4.10
N LEU A 246 -14.68 35.29 -3.22
CA LEU A 246 -14.49 34.51 -1.99
C LEU A 246 -15.69 34.52 -1.05
N LYS A 247 -16.52 35.57 -1.09
CA LYS A 247 -17.76 35.66 -0.29
C LYS A 247 -18.95 34.99 -0.97
N THR A 248 -18.91 34.81 -2.29
CA THR A 248 -20.06 34.36 -3.08
C THR A 248 -19.96 32.93 -3.62
N THR A 249 -18.76 32.35 -3.68
CA THR A 249 -18.54 30.96 -4.14
C THR A 249 -18.42 29.98 -2.99
N PRO A 250 -18.75 28.69 -3.18
CA PRO A 250 -18.77 27.70 -2.09
C PRO A 250 -17.37 27.23 -1.66
N SER A 251 -16.32 27.45 -2.44
CA SER A 251 -14.93 27.14 -2.07
C SER A 251 -13.94 28.21 -2.55
N ILE A 252 -12.80 28.33 -1.86
CA ILE A 252 -11.73 29.27 -2.26
C ILE A 252 -11.17 28.90 -3.64
N ASN A 253 -10.96 27.61 -3.89
CA ASN A 253 -10.50 27.06 -5.16
C ASN A 253 -11.38 27.46 -6.34
N GLU A 254 -12.70 27.44 -6.17
CA GLU A 254 -13.65 27.89 -7.19
C GLU A 254 -13.61 29.40 -7.41
N ALA A 255 -13.51 30.17 -6.32
CA ALA A 255 -13.37 31.63 -6.37
C ALA A 255 -12.16 32.04 -7.21
N LEU A 256 -11.00 31.46 -6.91
CA LEU A 256 -9.74 31.80 -7.54
C LEU A 256 -9.70 31.31 -9.00
N THR A 257 -10.23 30.11 -9.29
CA THR A 257 -10.34 29.61 -10.67
C THR A 257 -11.20 30.52 -11.55
N THR A 258 -12.33 30.98 -11.00
CA THR A 258 -13.22 31.94 -11.66
C THR A 258 -12.48 33.24 -11.94
N LEU A 259 -11.80 33.80 -10.94
CA LEU A 259 -11.01 35.03 -11.10
C LEU A 259 -9.91 34.90 -12.16
N ALA A 260 -9.16 33.79 -12.16
CA ALA A 260 -8.11 33.56 -13.16
C ALA A 260 -8.68 33.49 -14.59
N THR A 261 -9.85 32.88 -14.76
CA THR A 261 -10.53 32.78 -16.06
C THR A 261 -11.05 34.15 -16.54
N GLU A 262 -11.60 34.95 -15.63
CA GLU A 262 -12.01 36.34 -15.90
C GLU A 262 -10.80 37.20 -16.32
N LEU A 263 -9.69 37.10 -15.59
CA LEU A 263 -8.47 37.83 -15.91
C LEU A 263 -7.91 37.45 -17.28
N ALA A 264 -7.88 36.15 -17.58
CA ALA A 264 -7.30 35.70 -18.84
C ALA A 264 -8.11 36.15 -20.07
N SER A 265 -9.44 36.02 -19.98
CA SER A 265 -10.33 36.46 -21.05
C SER A 265 -10.33 37.98 -21.22
N THR A 266 -10.31 38.75 -20.12
CA THR A 266 -10.36 40.22 -20.16
C THR A 266 -9.08 40.84 -20.71
N PHE A 267 -7.91 40.27 -20.37
CA PHE A 267 -6.60 40.88 -20.63
C PHE A 267 -5.77 40.15 -21.68
N ASN A 268 -6.41 39.28 -22.47
CA ASN A 268 -5.79 38.48 -23.53
C ASN A 268 -4.56 37.70 -23.02
N LEU A 269 -4.74 36.98 -21.91
CA LEU A 269 -3.71 36.13 -21.33
C LEU A 269 -3.98 34.66 -21.59
N SER A 270 -2.91 33.89 -21.54
CA SER A 270 -2.95 32.44 -21.53
C SER A 270 -3.32 31.91 -20.15
N LEU A 271 -4.18 30.89 -20.16
CA LEU A 271 -4.48 30.03 -19.03
C LEU A 271 -3.39 28.94 -18.86
N THR A 272 -2.49 28.78 -19.81
CA THR A 272 -1.45 27.75 -19.76
C THR A 272 -0.35 28.15 -18.76
N ASN A 273 -0.36 27.61 -17.53
CA ASN A 273 0.62 27.93 -16.47
C ASN A 273 1.27 26.66 -15.91
N ILE A 274 2.45 26.78 -15.31
CA ILE A 274 3.16 25.68 -14.65
C ILE A 274 2.77 25.68 -13.17
N ALA A 275 2.12 24.61 -12.69
CA ALA A 275 1.59 24.52 -11.30
C ALA A 275 2.64 24.21 -10.23
N GLY A 276 3.91 24.06 -10.61
CA GLY A 276 5.02 23.88 -9.68
C GLY A 276 5.20 22.47 -9.12
N HIS A 277 6.27 22.30 -8.35
CA HIS A 277 6.72 21.03 -7.76
C HIS A 277 5.74 20.42 -6.74
N ARG A 278 4.81 21.19 -6.17
CA ARG A 278 4.00 20.75 -5.00
C ARG A 278 3.21 19.49 -5.32
N TRP A 279 2.71 19.43 -6.55
CA TRP A 279 1.93 18.31 -7.03
C TRP A 279 2.76 17.05 -7.28
N LEU A 280 4.08 17.16 -7.46
CA LEU A 280 5.01 16.02 -7.55
C LEU A 280 4.99 15.20 -6.27
N TYR A 281 4.82 15.87 -5.13
CA TYR A 281 4.82 15.28 -3.80
C TYR A 281 3.40 14.93 -3.30
N THR A 282 2.39 14.97 -4.18
CA THR A 282 1.03 14.57 -3.80
C THR A 282 0.96 13.05 -3.62
N PRO A 283 0.46 12.54 -2.49
CA PRO A 283 0.31 11.11 -2.27
C PRO A 283 -0.83 10.51 -3.11
N TYR A 284 -0.66 9.28 -3.57
CA TYR A 284 -1.68 8.52 -4.30
C TYR A 284 -1.89 7.15 -3.71
N THR A 285 -3.13 6.85 -3.35
CA THR A 285 -3.54 5.54 -2.85
C THR A 285 -4.32 4.79 -3.93
N PHE A 286 -3.81 3.64 -4.34
CA PHE A 286 -4.54 2.67 -5.13
C PHE A 286 -5.36 1.78 -4.19
N GLN A 287 -6.64 1.62 -4.51
CA GLN A 287 -7.55 0.74 -3.79
C GLN A 287 -8.09 -0.31 -4.74
N ASP A 288 -7.65 -1.57 -4.57
CA ASP A 288 -8.09 -2.72 -5.36
C ASP A 288 -8.44 -3.88 -4.41
N GLY A 289 -9.25 -4.83 -4.86
CA GLY A 289 -9.61 -6.02 -4.10
C GLY A 289 -11.10 -6.21 -3.90
N PHE A 290 -11.47 -6.99 -2.88
CA PHE A 290 -12.86 -7.22 -2.53
C PHE A 290 -13.41 -6.06 -1.69
N ILE A 291 -14.73 -5.95 -1.58
CA ILE A 291 -15.36 -4.94 -0.73
C ILE A 291 -15.25 -5.38 0.73
N ASP A 292 -14.60 -4.56 1.54
CA ASP A 292 -14.47 -4.81 2.98
C ASP A 292 -15.70 -4.36 3.77
N LEU A 293 -15.65 -4.47 5.11
CA LEU A 293 -16.76 -4.07 5.99
C LEU A 293 -17.08 -2.57 5.92
N THR A 294 -16.17 -1.74 5.40
CA THR A 294 -16.36 -0.29 5.24
C THR A 294 -17.05 0.07 3.93
N GLY A 295 -17.22 -0.90 3.02
CA GLY A 295 -17.77 -0.66 1.69
C GLY A 295 -16.73 -0.20 0.66
N GLN A 296 -15.43 -0.23 1.01
CA GLN A 296 -14.32 0.16 0.14
C GLN A 296 -13.52 -1.08 -0.30
N PRO A 297 -12.73 -0.99 -1.39
CA PRO A 297 -11.81 -2.06 -1.76
C PRO A 297 -10.79 -2.30 -0.64
N SER A 298 -10.55 -3.57 -0.34
CA SER A 298 -9.79 -4.01 0.83
C SER A 298 -8.30 -3.69 0.74
N GLY A 299 -7.67 -3.90 -0.42
CA GLY A 299 -6.25 -3.66 -0.61
C GLY A 299 -5.97 -2.18 -0.78
N SER A 300 -4.98 -1.66 -0.06
CA SER A 300 -4.48 -0.30 -0.23
C SER A 300 -3.00 -0.31 -0.63
N PHE A 301 -2.64 0.54 -1.58
CA PHE A 301 -1.26 0.72 -2.01
C PHE A 301 -0.98 2.20 -2.21
N LEU A 302 -0.30 2.81 -1.25
CA LEU A 302 0.04 4.22 -1.20
C LEU A 302 1.43 4.45 -1.77
N TYR A 303 1.55 5.40 -2.69
CA TYR A 303 2.81 6.00 -3.10
C TYR A 303 2.85 7.45 -2.62
N SER A 304 3.99 7.86 -2.06
CA SER A 304 4.26 9.25 -1.72
C SER A 304 5.72 9.57 -2.00
N ILE A 305 5.98 10.56 -2.85
CA ILE A 305 7.31 11.14 -2.96
C ILE A 305 7.44 12.15 -1.81
N THR A 306 8.56 12.09 -1.09
CA THR A 306 8.90 13.03 -0.02
C THR A 306 10.30 13.54 -0.26
N GLY A 307 10.56 14.84 -0.11
CA GLY A 307 11.90 15.38 -0.35
C GLY A 307 12.02 16.82 0.10
N ARG A 308 13.25 17.33 0.08
CA ARG A 308 13.50 18.74 0.27
C ARG A 308 13.00 19.50 -0.96
N ASP A 309 12.40 20.65 -0.73
CA ASP A 309 12.12 21.60 -1.78
C ASP A 309 13.43 22.12 -2.39
N THR A 310 13.71 21.70 -3.61
CA THR A 310 14.89 22.12 -4.39
C THR A 310 14.79 23.58 -4.86
N THR A 311 13.63 24.24 -4.76
CA THR A 311 13.49 25.68 -5.06
C THR A 311 14.07 26.59 -3.97
N LEU A 312 14.40 26.05 -2.79
CA LEU A 312 15.22 26.80 -1.82
C LEU A 312 16.62 27.12 -2.37
N ILE A 313 17.12 26.31 -3.31
CA ILE A 313 18.41 26.52 -3.97
C ILE A 313 18.32 27.68 -4.95
N THR A 314 17.22 27.78 -5.71
CA THR A 314 16.97 28.96 -6.55
C THR A 314 16.81 30.22 -5.70
N ARG A 315 16.21 30.14 -4.52
CA ARG A 315 16.17 31.29 -3.58
C ARG A 315 17.54 31.70 -3.03
N ALA A 316 18.41 30.75 -2.69
CA ALA A 316 19.66 31.02 -1.99
C ALA A 316 20.88 31.21 -2.91
N ALA A 317 20.87 30.57 -4.10
CA ALA A 317 22.01 30.48 -5.02
C ALA A 317 21.70 30.88 -6.48
N SER A 318 20.44 30.83 -6.96
CA SER A 318 20.08 31.30 -8.31
C SER A 318 18.83 32.17 -8.32
N SER A 319 19.00 33.45 -7.98
CA SER A 319 17.95 34.46 -8.15
C SER A 319 17.73 34.81 -9.63
N SER A 320 17.20 33.85 -10.38
CA SER A 320 16.52 34.13 -11.64
C SER A 320 15.49 35.22 -11.39
N LEU A 321 15.52 36.27 -12.21
CA LEU A 321 14.52 37.32 -12.13
C LEU A 321 13.17 36.75 -12.54
N ASP A 322 12.22 36.79 -11.62
CA ASP A 322 10.84 36.38 -11.82
C ASP A 322 9.92 37.59 -11.99
N ALA A 323 8.66 37.33 -12.35
CA ALA A 323 7.65 38.37 -12.53
C ALA A 323 7.45 39.26 -11.29
N ILE A 324 7.72 38.80 -10.07
CA ILE A 324 7.45 39.56 -8.84
C ILE A 324 8.68 40.35 -8.37
N THR A 325 9.89 39.88 -8.65
CA THR A 325 11.14 40.50 -8.18
C THR A 325 11.48 41.76 -8.95
N VAL A 326 11.21 41.78 -10.25
CA VAL A 326 11.67 42.83 -11.17
C VAL A 326 11.02 44.20 -10.92
N PRO A 327 9.68 44.32 -10.81
CA PRO A 327 9.07 45.62 -10.49
C PRO A 327 9.40 46.09 -9.06
N ARG A 328 9.57 45.15 -8.13
CA ARG A 328 9.99 45.47 -6.75
C ARG A 328 11.39 46.07 -6.74
N GLU A 329 12.30 45.56 -7.55
CA GLU A 329 13.65 46.11 -7.68
C GLU A 329 13.64 47.55 -8.22
N ALA A 330 12.73 47.86 -9.16
CA ALA A 330 12.45 49.24 -9.59
C ALA A 330 11.98 50.14 -8.45
N ALA A 331 11.05 49.67 -7.64
CA ALA A 331 10.61 50.43 -6.47
C ALA A 331 11.72 50.65 -5.44
N TRP A 332 12.56 49.65 -5.21
CA TRP A 332 13.70 49.80 -4.30
C TRP A 332 14.75 50.75 -4.84
N TRP A 333 15.03 50.75 -6.14
CA TRP A 333 15.95 51.73 -6.70
C TRP A 333 15.40 53.15 -6.56
N CYS A 334 14.12 53.36 -6.89
CA CYS A 334 13.43 54.64 -6.66
C CYS A 334 13.48 55.07 -5.19
N ALA A 335 13.36 54.11 -4.27
CA ALA A 335 13.51 54.38 -2.85
C ALA A 335 14.96 54.72 -2.51
N TYR A 336 15.93 53.83 -2.71
CA TYR A 336 17.28 54.00 -2.17
C TYR A 336 18.11 55.07 -2.88
N GLN A 337 17.92 55.28 -4.18
CA GLN A 337 18.94 55.92 -5.01
C GLN A 337 18.45 57.05 -5.90
N TYR A 338 17.17 57.11 -6.24
CA TYR A 338 16.70 58.19 -7.11
C TYR A 338 16.83 59.56 -6.43
N ILE A 339 17.56 60.45 -7.10
CA ILE A 339 17.70 61.87 -6.76
C ILE A 339 17.13 62.65 -7.94
N ASP A 340 16.19 63.55 -7.68
CA ASP A 340 15.62 64.39 -8.72
C ASP A 340 16.72 65.33 -9.28
N PRO A 341 17.04 65.26 -10.59
CA PRO A 341 18.11 66.05 -11.17
C PRO A 341 17.83 67.57 -11.12
N LEU A 342 16.57 68.00 -10.98
CA LEU A 342 16.21 69.41 -10.90
C LEU A 342 16.35 69.96 -9.48
N THR A 343 16.01 69.17 -8.46
CA THR A 343 16.00 69.64 -7.05
C THR A 343 17.18 69.13 -6.24
N ASN A 344 17.95 68.16 -6.76
CA ASN A 344 19.03 67.46 -6.09
C ASN A 344 18.63 66.83 -4.73
N THR A 345 17.36 66.42 -4.61
CA THR A 345 16.81 65.77 -3.42
C THR A 345 16.12 64.46 -3.79
N ARG A 346 16.06 63.52 -2.83
CA ARG A 346 15.33 62.27 -3.00
C ARG A 346 13.83 62.53 -3.21
N ASN A 347 13.26 62.00 -4.29
CA ASN A 347 11.83 62.15 -4.61
C ASN A 347 11.27 60.88 -5.25
N VAL A 348 10.81 59.96 -4.40
CA VAL A 348 10.32 58.64 -4.83
C VAL A 348 9.09 58.76 -5.72
N SER A 349 8.17 59.68 -5.39
CA SER A 349 6.95 59.95 -6.18
C SER A 349 7.27 60.35 -7.61
N LYS A 350 8.26 61.23 -7.82
CA LYS A 350 8.70 61.62 -9.17
C LYS A 350 9.35 60.46 -9.92
N CYS A 351 10.15 59.64 -9.24
CA CYS A 351 10.70 58.41 -9.83
C CYS A 351 9.60 57.50 -10.36
N PHE A 352 8.56 57.23 -9.56
CA PHE A 352 7.45 56.40 -9.99
C PHE A 352 6.64 57.03 -11.13
N GLN A 353 6.50 58.35 -11.13
CA GLN A 353 5.77 59.05 -12.19
C GLN A 353 6.50 59.03 -13.54
N GLU A 354 7.83 59.03 -13.53
CA GLU A 354 8.64 59.18 -14.74
C GLU A 354 9.25 57.88 -15.27
N TYR A 355 9.45 56.88 -14.41
CA TYR A 355 10.28 55.71 -14.72
C TYR A 355 9.74 54.37 -14.21
N ALA A 356 8.54 54.31 -13.64
CA ALA A 356 8.00 53.07 -13.07
C ALA A 356 7.86 51.92 -14.07
N VAL A 357 7.65 52.21 -15.37
CA VAL A 357 7.49 51.19 -16.41
C VAL A 357 8.83 50.87 -17.10
N ALA A 358 9.68 51.87 -17.30
CA ALA A 358 10.98 51.68 -17.96
C ALA A 358 12.01 50.96 -17.07
N LEU A 359 12.13 51.32 -15.78
CA LEU A 359 13.16 50.74 -14.90
C LEU A 359 13.11 49.21 -14.78
N PRO A 360 11.94 48.56 -14.56
CA PRO A 360 11.84 47.10 -14.59
C PRO A 360 12.48 46.49 -15.83
N ARG A 361 12.27 47.11 -17.00
CA ARG A 361 12.72 46.63 -18.31
C ARG A 361 14.22 46.78 -18.52
N PHE A 362 14.80 47.86 -17.98
CA PHE A 362 16.25 48.06 -17.96
C PHE A 362 16.94 47.14 -16.95
N PHE A 363 16.34 46.87 -15.79
CA PHE A 363 16.90 45.88 -14.86
C PHE A 363 16.96 44.49 -15.48
N LEU A 364 15.90 44.05 -16.18
CA LEU A 364 15.96 42.82 -16.96
C LEU A 364 17.10 42.82 -17.98
N GLY A 365 17.25 43.89 -18.75
CA GLY A 365 18.32 43.99 -19.75
C GLY A 365 19.72 44.02 -19.13
N LYS A 366 19.92 44.66 -17.98
CA LYS A 366 21.20 44.64 -17.25
C LYS A 366 21.64 43.24 -16.91
N TYR A 367 20.73 42.42 -16.37
CA TYR A 367 21.05 41.07 -15.93
C TYR A 367 21.21 40.06 -17.08
N LEU A 368 21.13 40.50 -18.36
CA LEU A 368 21.64 39.75 -19.52
C LEU A 368 23.15 39.90 -19.72
N THR A 369 23.77 40.94 -19.18
CA THR A 369 25.20 41.27 -19.37
C THR A 369 25.98 41.39 -18.07
N VAL A 370 25.29 41.34 -16.94
CA VAL A 370 25.88 41.34 -15.61
C VAL A 370 25.35 40.14 -14.85
N ASN A 371 26.24 39.23 -14.48
CA ASN A 371 25.94 38.17 -13.54
C ASN A 371 26.34 38.64 -12.14
N ALA A 372 25.35 39.03 -11.34
CA ALA A 372 25.55 39.52 -9.98
C ALA A 372 25.44 38.39 -8.94
N GLY A 373 26.12 37.27 -9.20
CA GLY A 373 26.10 36.06 -8.40
C GLY A 373 24.74 35.37 -8.50
N ASN A 374 23.82 35.77 -7.64
CA ASN A 374 22.50 35.18 -7.64
C ASN A 374 21.65 35.76 -8.80
N ARG A 375 21.79 37.05 -9.19
CA ARG A 375 20.88 37.69 -10.17
C ARG A 375 21.41 37.56 -11.59
N TYR A 376 20.67 36.84 -12.43
CA TYR A 376 20.99 36.65 -13.84
C TYR A 376 19.73 36.37 -14.67
N ASN A 377 19.85 36.56 -15.99
CA ASN A 377 18.96 36.04 -17.01
C ASN A 377 19.69 35.00 -17.86
N ASP A 378 18.98 33.94 -18.27
CA ASP A 378 19.49 32.95 -19.23
C ASP A 378 19.59 33.61 -20.60
N ASN A 379 20.80 33.84 -21.09
CA ASN A 379 21.01 34.54 -22.36
C ASN A 379 20.30 33.85 -23.54
N ASP A 380 20.31 32.51 -23.56
CA ASP A 380 19.62 31.72 -24.58
C ASP A 380 18.09 31.91 -24.62
N ALA A 381 17.47 32.41 -23.55
CA ALA A 381 16.03 32.70 -23.54
C ALA A 381 15.66 33.95 -24.37
N PHE A 382 16.66 34.73 -24.82
CA PHE A 382 16.45 36.01 -25.47
C PHE A 382 17.07 36.06 -26.86
N GLU A 383 16.49 36.89 -27.72
CA GLU A 383 17.10 37.29 -28.98
C GLU A 383 17.17 38.81 -29.08
N ARG A 384 18.26 39.31 -29.65
CA ARG A 384 18.47 40.74 -29.86
C ARG A 384 17.56 41.22 -30.99
N VAL A 385 16.92 42.36 -30.80
CA VAL A 385 16.06 43.02 -31.81
C VAL A 385 16.58 44.41 -32.12
N GLU A 386 15.84 45.16 -32.94
CA GLU A 386 16.22 46.50 -33.36
C GLU A 386 16.47 47.44 -32.17
N SER A 387 17.64 48.09 -32.19
CA SER A 387 18.09 49.03 -31.16
C SER A 387 17.40 50.39 -31.29
N ILE A 388 17.23 51.10 -30.17
CA ILE A 388 16.72 52.48 -30.15
C ILE A 388 17.88 53.42 -29.81
N GLY A 389 18.47 54.04 -30.84
CA GLY A 389 19.66 54.88 -30.65
C GLY A 389 20.84 54.08 -30.08
N GLN A 390 21.32 54.44 -28.88
CA GLN A 390 22.38 53.70 -28.16
C GLN A 390 21.86 52.51 -27.34
N LEU A 391 20.54 52.34 -27.25
CA LEU A 391 19.92 51.30 -26.44
C LEU A 391 19.73 50.01 -27.24
N SER A 392 20.24 48.89 -26.73
CA SER A 392 20.01 47.57 -27.31
C SER A 392 18.75 46.94 -26.74
N SER A 393 17.84 46.55 -27.63
CA SER A 393 16.59 45.88 -27.26
C SER A 393 16.71 44.38 -27.44
N TYR A 394 16.06 43.63 -26.55
CA TYR A 394 15.96 42.17 -26.61
C TYR A 394 14.49 41.75 -26.45
N LYS A 395 14.13 40.56 -26.90
CA LYS A 395 12.83 39.95 -26.62
C LYS A 395 13.01 38.48 -26.27
N TYR A 396 12.03 37.92 -25.56
CA TYR A 396 12.00 36.48 -25.29
C TYR A 396 11.81 35.69 -26.58
N LYS A 397 12.56 34.60 -26.72
CA LYS A 397 12.31 33.60 -27.77
C LYS A 397 10.95 32.95 -27.53
N THR A 398 10.18 32.74 -28.59
CA THR A 398 8.95 31.95 -28.49
C THR A 398 9.33 30.48 -28.43
N ARG A 399 9.13 29.83 -27.28
CA ARG A 399 9.40 28.39 -27.11
C ARG A 399 8.09 27.62 -27.18
N GLY A 400 7.98 26.68 -28.12
CA GLY A 400 6.90 25.70 -28.12
C GLY A 400 7.20 24.63 -27.05
N ILE A 401 6.25 24.37 -26.15
CA ILE A 401 6.38 23.27 -25.18
C ILE A 401 5.62 22.08 -25.75
N PRO A 402 6.29 20.95 -26.06
CA PRO A 402 5.65 19.76 -26.58
C PRO A 402 4.73 19.18 -25.50
N THR A 403 3.64 18.58 -25.95
CA THR A 403 2.79 17.79 -25.07
C THR A 403 3.53 16.51 -24.63
N ILE A 404 3.15 15.93 -23.48
CA ILE A 404 3.81 14.72 -22.95
C ILE A 404 3.83 13.56 -23.97
N GLU A 405 2.86 13.50 -24.86
CA GLU A 405 2.76 12.47 -25.89
C GLU A 405 3.69 12.67 -27.08
N GLU A 406 4.09 13.91 -27.33
CA GLU A 406 5.04 14.28 -28.40
C GLU A 406 6.49 14.03 -27.96
N ILE A 407 6.72 13.83 -26.66
CA ILE A 407 8.04 13.51 -26.11
C ILE A 407 8.51 12.17 -26.66
N GLU A 408 9.59 12.21 -27.44
CA GLU A 408 10.28 11.03 -27.92
C GLU A 408 11.32 10.57 -26.89
N TYR A 409 11.37 9.26 -26.65
CA TYR A 409 12.39 8.65 -25.80
C TYR A 409 13.33 7.76 -26.63
N VAL A 410 14.63 7.96 -26.44
CA VAL A 410 15.67 7.11 -27.01
C VAL A 410 15.86 5.83 -26.19
N GLN A 411 16.48 4.82 -26.78
CA GLN A 411 16.68 3.53 -26.13
C GLN A 411 17.92 3.53 -25.24
N PRO A 412 17.89 2.83 -24.09
CA PRO A 412 19.06 2.72 -23.23
C PRO A 412 20.16 1.97 -23.96
N GLY A 413 21.40 2.43 -23.82
CA GLY A 413 22.59 1.82 -24.40
C GLY A 413 23.60 1.42 -23.33
N ASN A 414 24.77 0.96 -23.77
CA ASN A 414 25.87 0.56 -22.89
C ASN A 414 27.09 1.46 -23.07
N TRP A 415 28.12 1.26 -22.24
CA TRP A 415 29.38 2.00 -22.34
C TRP A 415 30.07 1.87 -23.70
N SER A 416 29.97 0.73 -24.37
CA SER A 416 30.55 0.56 -25.71
C SER A 416 29.85 1.45 -26.75
N LEU A 417 28.53 1.61 -26.66
CA LEU A 417 27.77 2.53 -27.50
C LEU A 417 28.12 3.99 -27.19
N TRP A 418 28.39 4.34 -25.93
CA TRP A 418 28.87 5.68 -25.56
C TRP A 418 30.20 6.03 -26.24
N PHE A 419 31.19 5.13 -26.22
CA PHE A 419 32.46 5.38 -26.93
C PHE A 419 32.28 5.42 -28.44
N THR A 420 31.34 4.65 -29.00
CA THR A 420 31.05 4.69 -30.44
C THR A 420 30.30 5.97 -30.84
N LEU A 421 29.60 6.62 -29.90
CA LEU A 421 28.72 7.76 -30.19
C LEU A 421 29.48 8.98 -30.72
N TYR A 422 30.59 9.36 -30.07
CA TYR A 422 31.37 10.50 -30.54
C TYR A 422 32.04 10.21 -31.90
N GLU A 423 32.44 8.97 -32.15
CA GLU A 423 32.98 8.54 -33.44
C GLU A 423 31.92 8.68 -34.54
N GLN A 424 30.67 8.29 -34.25
CA GLN A 424 29.54 8.49 -35.15
C GLN A 424 29.27 9.97 -35.40
N LEU A 425 29.38 10.81 -34.37
CA LEU A 425 29.22 12.25 -34.51
C LEU A 425 30.32 12.86 -35.40
N ILE A 426 31.59 12.43 -35.24
CA ILE A 426 32.71 12.83 -36.12
C ILE A 426 32.42 12.42 -37.57
N ALA A 427 32.08 11.15 -37.80
CA ALA A 427 31.80 10.60 -39.11
C ALA A 427 30.64 11.34 -39.82
N ALA A 428 29.56 11.58 -39.09
CA ALA A 428 28.40 12.33 -39.59
C ALA A 428 28.73 13.78 -39.93
N THR A 429 29.57 14.44 -39.11
CA THR A 429 29.95 15.85 -39.31
C THR A 429 30.89 16.02 -40.50
N LEU A 430 31.86 15.11 -40.67
CA LEU A 430 32.87 15.19 -41.73
C LEU A 430 32.41 14.52 -43.04
N GLY A 431 31.31 13.77 -43.03
CA GLY A 431 30.88 12.97 -44.18
C GLY A 431 31.84 11.83 -44.50
N THR A 432 32.51 11.27 -43.48
CA THR A 432 33.54 10.23 -43.60
C THR A 432 33.07 8.91 -42.97
N PRO A 433 33.67 7.76 -43.34
CA PRO A 433 33.39 6.50 -42.65
C PRO A 433 33.83 6.56 -41.18
N LEU A 434 33.18 5.75 -40.35
CA LEU A 434 33.48 5.63 -38.91
C LEU A 434 34.94 5.19 -38.67
N VAL A 435 35.69 5.97 -37.90
CA VAL A 435 37.09 5.69 -37.53
C VAL A 435 37.17 5.37 -36.04
N LYS A 436 37.46 4.10 -35.71
CA LYS A 436 37.52 3.59 -34.33
C LYS A 436 38.84 3.80 -33.58
N THR A 437 39.82 4.38 -34.26
CA THR A 437 41.17 4.63 -33.72
C THR A 437 41.31 6.03 -33.13
N ASN A 438 40.25 6.84 -33.17
CA ASN A 438 40.23 8.20 -32.63
C ASN A 438 40.00 8.15 -31.11
N ALA A 439 40.88 8.80 -30.35
CA ALA A 439 40.71 8.93 -28.90
C ALA A 439 40.08 10.29 -28.57
N LEU A 440 38.91 10.28 -27.92
CA LEU A 440 38.25 11.51 -27.44
C LEU A 440 39.10 12.18 -26.35
N GLU A 441 39.43 13.45 -26.53
CA GLU A 441 40.01 14.29 -25.48
C GLU A 441 38.93 15.11 -24.76
N GLU A 442 37.95 15.65 -25.49
CA GLU A 442 36.82 16.38 -24.91
C GLU A 442 35.60 16.36 -25.85
N MET A 443 34.41 16.13 -25.29
CA MET A 443 33.14 16.53 -25.91
C MET A 443 32.57 17.74 -25.16
N CYS A 444 32.72 18.93 -25.74
CA CYS A 444 32.21 20.16 -25.17
C CYS A 444 30.85 20.51 -25.80
N LEU A 445 29.78 20.49 -25.00
CA LEU A 445 28.44 20.91 -25.37
C LEU A 445 28.33 22.42 -25.16
N VAL A 446 28.25 23.20 -26.25
CA VAL A 446 28.44 24.65 -26.25
C VAL A 446 27.12 25.40 -26.51
N GLY A 447 26.57 26.00 -25.47
CA GLY A 447 25.47 26.96 -25.54
C GLY A 447 25.98 28.40 -25.67
N ASP A 448 25.19 29.28 -26.29
CA ASP A 448 25.44 30.73 -26.38
C ASP A 448 26.86 31.12 -26.89
N ASN A 449 27.46 30.29 -27.75
CA ASN A 449 28.82 30.46 -28.25
C ASN A 449 29.92 30.50 -27.17
N CYS A 450 29.71 29.85 -26.02
CA CYS A 450 30.67 29.77 -24.92
C CYS A 450 31.83 28.79 -25.14
N PHE A 451 32.49 28.86 -26.30
CA PHE A 451 33.64 28.03 -26.68
C PHE A 451 34.86 28.25 -25.77
N SER A 452 35.02 29.47 -25.26
CA SER A 452 36.14 29.84 -24.37
C SER A 452 36.15 29.07 -23.05
N SER A 453 35.02 28.49 -22.66
CA SER A 453 34.85 27.77 -21.40
C SER A 453 35.02 26.25 -21.53
N CYS A 454 35.36 25.75 -22.74
CA CYS A 454 35.74 24.36 -22.96
C CYS A 454 37.15 24.08 -22.42
N MET A 455 37.34 22.92 -21.80
CA MET A 455 38.59 22.51 -21.13
C MET A 455 39.65 21.97 -22.10
N ASN A 456 39.24 21.57 -23.30
CA ASN A 456 40.06 20.98 -24.35
C ASN A 456 40.91 19.82 -23.82
N GLU A 457 42.23 19.94 -23.92
CA GLU A 457 43.25 18.92 -23.62
C GLU A 457 43.21 18.42 -22.17
N SER A 458 42.61 19.21 -21.27
CA SER A 458 42.55 18.90 -19.83
C SER A 458 41.34 18.06 -19.42
N ALA A 459 40.39 17.77 -20.34
CA ALA A 459 39.18 17.03 -20.02
C ALA A 459 39.33 15.50 -20.01
N SER A 460 40.44 14.94 -20.51
CA SER A 460 40.77 13.50 -20.45
C SER A 460 39.65 12.55 -20.92
N GLY A 461 38.94 12.91 -21.99
CA GLY A 461 37.81 12.14 -22.55
C GLY A 461 36.45 12.46 -21.90
N GLY A 462 36.39 13.46 -21.03
CA GLY A 462 35.18 13.93 -20.35
C GLY A 462 34.21 14.71 -21.24
N THR A 463 33.03 14.98 -20.67
CA THR A 463 32.00 15.84 -21.28
C THR A 463 31.88 17.14 -20.51
N THR A 464 32.17 18.25 -21.18
CA THR A 464 32.04 19.60 -20.64
C THR A 464 30.75 20.22 -21.15
N LEU A 465 30.03 20.91 -20.29
CA LEU A 465 28.80 21.62 -20.64
C LEU A 465 28.99 23.11 -20.38
N THR A 466 28.79 23.94 -21.40
CA THR A 466 28.95 25.39 -21.31
C THR A 466 27.70 26.13 -21.76
N PHE A 467 27.35 27.22 -21.09
CA PHE A 467 26.19 28.07 -21.41
C PHE A 467 26.41 29.47 -20.82
N MET A 468 25.64 30.47 -21.26
CA MET A 468 25.82 31.85 -20.79
C MET A 468 24.75 32.25 -19.76
N ARG A 469 25.20 32.79 -18.62
CA ARG A 469 24.34 33.42 -17.60
C ARG A 469 24.79 34.85 -17.39
N GLY A 470 23.89 35.81 -17.59
CA GLY A 470 24.19 37.23 -17.41
C GLY A 470 25.45 37.70 -18.14
N GLY A 471 25.66 37.22 -19.37
CA GLY A 471 26.80 37.61 -20.21
C GLY A 471 28.12 36.90 -19.87
N MET A 472 28.14 36.04 -18.86
CA MET A 472 29.30 35.24 -18.47
C MET A 472 29.12 33.78 -18.90
N CYS A 473 30.15 33.21 -19.52
CA CYS A 473 30.15 31.80 -19.90
C CYS A 473 30.44 30.91 -18.69
N MET A 474 29.43 30.14 -18.29
CA MET A 474 29.49 29.13 -17.24
C MET A 474 30.01 27.81 -17.81
N THR A 475 30.62 26.99 -16.95
CA THR A 475 31.12 25.66 -17.32
C THR A 475 30.80 24.64 -16.23
N SER A 476 30.51 23.42 -16.65
CA SER A 476 30.37 22.25 -15.79
C SER A 476 31.10 21.07 -16.43
N ILE A 477 32.02 20.47 -15.68
CA ILE A 477 32.95 19.44 -16.15
C ILE A 477 32.45 18.06 -15.70
N ASP A 478 32.67 17.02 -16.52
CA ASP A 478 32.33 15.63 -16.21
C ASP A 478 30.86 15.37 -15.87
N THR A 479 29.98 16.05 -16.61
CA THR A 479 28.54 16.07 -16.35
C THR A 479 27.81 14.76 -16.67
N VAL A 480 28.39 13.88 -17.48
CA VAL A 480 27.79 12.59 -17.89
C VAL A 480 28.43 11.38 -17.19
N SER A 481 29.63 11.52 -16.60
CA SER A 481 30.47 10.40 -16.15
C SER A 481 30.29 10.00 -14.67
N HIS A 482 29.55 10.76 -13.86
CA HIS A 482 29.30 10.42 -12.46
C HIS A 482 28.00 9.61 -12.28
N GLY A 483 28.12 8.28 -12.30
CA GLY A 483 27.24 7.40 -11.51
C GLY A 483 25.94 6.87 -12.13
N LEU A 484 25.78 6.85 -13.46
CA LEU A 484 24.57 6.30 -14.09
C LEU A 484 24.91 5.00 -14.82
N LEU A 485 24.59 3.86 -14.21
CA LEU A 485 24.85 2.51 -14.75
C LEU A 485 24.23 2.24 -16.14
N ASP A 486 23.35 3.12 -16.61
CA ASP A 486 22.64 3.02 -17.88
C ASP A 486 22.54 4.40 -18.55
N LEU A 487 23.39 4.70 -19.54
CA LEU A 487 23.31 5.91 -20.36
C LEU A 487 22.40 5.68 -21.57
N TYR A 488 21.96 6.76 -22.20
CA TYR A 488 21.25 6.75 -23.49
C TYR A 488 22.13 7.32 -24.62
N PRO A 489 23.17 6.59 -25.07
CA PRO A 489 24.05 7.02 -26.15
C PRO A 489 23.38 6.87 -27.52
N ASP A 490 22.63 7.88 -27.94
CA ASP A 490 21.98 7.92 -29.26
C ASP A 490 22.30 9.25 -29.97
N MET A 491 22.55 9.19 -31.29
CA MET A 491 22.80 10.38 -32.12
C MET A 491 21.64 11.37 -32.08
N LYS A 492 20.40 10.91 -31.86
CA LYS A 492 19.23 11.75 -31.65
C LYS A 492 19.39 12.69 -30.46
N CYS A 493 20.15 12.31 -29.43
CA CYS A 493 20.37 13.16 -28.27
C CYS A 493 21.11 14.46 -28.59
N PHE A 494 21.84 14.53 -29.71
CA PHE A 494 22.49 15.77 -30.13
C PHE A 494 21.53 16.77 -30.80
N GLY A 495 20.34 16.32 -31.22
CA GLY A 495 19.36 17.18 -31.90
C GLY A 495 19.93 17.90 -33.13
N LEU A 496 20.67 17.18 -33.97
CA LEU A 496 21.33 17.77 -35.14
C LEU A 496 20.32 18.48 -36.06
N GLY A 497 20.55 19.76 -36.32
CA GLY A 497 19.70 20.62 -37.15
C GLY A 497 18.45 21.17 -36.46
N THR A 498 18.26 20.92 -35.15
CA THR A 498 17.04 21.32 -34.43
C THR A 498 17.20 22.58 -33.58
N GLY A 499 18.42 22.98 -33.24
CA GLY A 499 18.70 24.10 -32.34
C GLY A 499 19.77 25.07 -32.84
N THR A 500 20.15 26.03 -31.99
CA THR A 500 21.15 27.08 -32.29
C THR A 500 22.46 26.91 -31.53
N SER A 501 22.59 25.83 -30.76
CA SER A 501 23.80 25.54 -29.98
C SER A 501 24.82 24.79 -30.85
N ASN A 502 26.00 24.54 -30.29
CA ASN A 502 27.08 23.85 -31.00
C ASN A 502 27.68 22.76 -30.11
N ILE A 503 28.43 21.84 -30.71
CA ILE A 503 29.27 20.88 -30.00
C ILE A 503 30.69 21.02 -30.52
N GLN A 504 31.66 21.23 -29.64
CA GLN A 504 33.07 21.17 -29.97
C GLN A 504 33.64 19.83 -29.53
N LEU A 505 34.12 19.05 -30.49
CA LEU A 505 34.82 17.79 -30.23
C LEU A 505 36.32 18.00 -30.42
N THR A 506 37.10 17.61 -29.42
CA THR A 506 38.56 17.54 -29.48
C THR A 506 38.98 16.08 -29.37
N TYR A 507 39.74 15.57 -30.33
CA TYR A 507 40.20 14.17 -30.34
C TYR A 507 41.59 14.03 -30.94
N LEU A 508 42.27 12.94 -30.58
CA LEU A 508 43.54 12.52 -31.16
C LEU A 508 43.29 11.49 -32.25
N ALA A 509 43.75 11.79 -33.47
CA ALA A 509 43.77 10.84 -34.57
C ALA A 509 44.87 9.78 -34.39
N GLN A 510 44.80 8.69 -35.14
CA GLN A 510 45.74 7.56 -35.05
C GLN A 510 47.23 7.96 -35.24
N ASN A 511 47.49 9.02 -36.00
CA ASN A 511 48.83 9.59 -36.21
C ASN A 511 49.31 10.48 -35.05
N GLY A 512 48.55 10.59 -33.97
CA GLY A 512 48.82 11.43 -32.81
C GLY A 512 48.51 12.91 -33.01
N THR A 513 47.94 13.31 -34.16
CA THR A 513 47.55 14.70 -34.38
C THR A 513 46.23 15.02 -33.68
N ARG A 514 46.22 16.11 -32.93
CA ARG A 514 45.01 16.67 -32.32
C ARG A 514 44.15 17.37 -33.36
N ILE A 515 42.88 17.04 -33.40
CA ILE A 515 41.89 17.61 -34.30
C ILE A 515 40.76 18.20 -33.46
N LYS A 516 40.33 19.40 -33.83
CA LYS A 516 39.14 20.07 -33.28
C LYS A 516 38.11 20.21 -34.37
N ILE A 517 36.89 19.75 -34.11
CA ILE A 517 35.75 19.94 -35.00
C ILE A 517 34.60 20.60 -34.25
N VAL A 518 33.82 21.43 -34.95
CA VAL A 518 32.63 22.07 -34.41
C VAL A 518 31.43 21.58 -35.20
N VAL A 519 30.47 21.00 -34.48
CA VAL A 519 29.16 20.62 -35.00
C VAL A 519 28.21 21.76 -34.72
N ASN A 520 27.67 22.38 -35.77
CA ASN A 520 26.76 23.52 -35.64
C ASN A 520 25.30 23.07 -35.61
N ASN A 521 24.42 23.93 -35.09
CA ASN A 521 22.97 23.76 -35.06
C ASN A 521 22.51 22.52 -34.28
N THR A 522 23.06 22.32 -33.09
CA THR A 522 22.68 21.25 -32.17
C THR A 522 21.65 21.73 -31.16
N ALA A 523 21.04 20.78 -30.45
CA ALA A 523 20.21 21.10 -29.29
C ALA A 523 21.02 21.81 -28.18
N SER A 524 20.33 22.48 -27.26
CA SER A 524 20.97 23.11 -26.12
C SER A 524 21.71 22.09 -25.24
N PRO A 525 22.83 22.47 -24.61
CA PRO A 525 23.65 21.55 -23.83
C PRO A 525 22.86 20.77 -22.76
N LEU A 526 21.92 21.43 -22.09
CA LEU A 526 21.09 20.79 -21.06
C LEU A 526 20.09 19.81 -21.64
N ALA A 527 19.50 20.10 -22.80
CA ALA A 527 18.62 19.15 -23.48
C ALA A 527 19.41 17.88 -23.87
N ILE A 528 20.62 18.04 -24.38
CA ILE A 528 21.54 16.92 -24.70
C ILE A 528 21.86 16.10 -23.43
N LEU A 529 22.24 16.77 -22.33
CA LEU A 529 22.53 16.11 -21.06
C LEU A 529 21.34 15.31 -20.54
N THR A 530 20.15 15.90 -20.53
CA THR A 530 18.93 15.21 -20.08
C THR A 530 18.53 14.07 -21.01
N CYS A 531 18.89 14.11 -22.29
CA CYS A 531 18.76 12.96 -23.18
C CYS A 531 19.70 11.83 -22.77
N PHE A 532 20.98 12.11 -22.53
CA PHE A 532 21.93 11.07 -22.11
C PHE A 532 21.58 10.43 -20.77
N VAL A 533 21.02 11.20 -19.83
CA VAL A 533 20.69 10.76 -18.48
C VAL A 533 19.27 10.20 -18.38
N GLY A 534 18.29 10.80 -19.05
CA GLY A 534 16.87 10.48 -18.93
C GLY A 534 16.30 9.74 -20.14
N GLY A 535 16.98 9.75 -21.28
CA GLY A 535 16.50 9.21 -22.54
C GLY A 535 15.51 10.12 -23.26
N ARG A 536 15.24 11.33 -22.77
CA ARG A 536 14.33 12.29 -23.40
C ARG A 536 15.01 12.98 -24.58
N ALA A 537 14.53 12.77 -25.80
CA ALA A 537 15.07 13.45 -26.98
C ALA A 537 14.93 14.98 -26.86
N PRO A 538 15.92 15.75 -27.34
CA PRO A 538 15.90 17.20 -27.24
C PRO A 538 14.87 17.81 -28.21
N GLN A 539 13.73 18.23 -27.67
CA GLN A 539 12.68 18.93 -28.41
C GLN A 539 12.46 20.36 -27.90
N ILE A 540 13.13 20.72 -26.80
CA ILE A 540 12.97 21.95 -26.06
C ILE A 540 14.28 22.36 -25.41
N ASP A 541 14.42 23.66 -25.21
CA ASP A 541 15.51 24.20 -24.40
C ASP A 541 15.12 24.23 -22.93
N LEU A 542 16.04 23.73 -22.11
CA LEU A 542 15.89 23.66 -20.66
C LEU A 542 16.58 24.86 -20.00
N PRO A 543 16.00 25.42 -18.93
CA PRO A 543 16.57 26.58 -18.26
C PRO A 543 17.88 26.22 -17.55
N SER A 544 18.80 27.17 -17.46
CA SER A 544 20.16 26.87 -17.03
C SER A 544 20.23 26.42 -15.56
N TYR A 545 19.32 26.91 -14.70
CA TYR A 545 19.26 26.54 -13.28
C TYR A 545 18.93 25.06 -13.05
N LEU A 546 18.43 24.33 -14.06
CA LEU A 546 18.27 22.88 -13.98
C LEU A 546 19.61 22.20 -13.66
N MET A 547 20.73 22.72 -14.19
CA MET A 547 22.05 22.19 -13.87
C MET A 547 22.34 22.28 -12.37
N ASP A 548 22.00 23.40 -11.74
CA ASP A 548 22.24 23.62 -10.31
C ASP A 548 21.45 22.61 -9.47
N MET A 549 20.24 22.24 -9.92
CA MET A 549 19.41 21.21 -9.28
C MET A 549 19.96 19.80 -9.50
N LEU A 550 20.40 19.47 -10.73
CA LEU A 550 20.94 18.15 -11.05
C LEU A 550 22.21 17.84 -10.24
N VAL A 551 23.10 18.82 -10.07
CA VAL A 551 24.37 18.69 -9.32
C VAL A 551 24.13 18.38 -7.84
N GLN A 552 23.07 18.89 -7.24
CA GLN A 552 22.76 18.61 -5.82
C GLN A 552 22.15 17.24 -5.59
N GLY A 553 21.75 16.56 -6.65
CA GLY A 553 20.99 15.33 -6.58
C GLY A 553 19.50 15.56 -6.30
N PRO A 554 18.69 14.51 -6.42
CA PRO A 554 17.23 14.59 -6.32
C PRO A 554 16.71 14.89 -4.91
N GLN A 555 17.49 14.63 -3.85
CA GLN A 555 17.14 14.87 -2.44
C GLN A 555 15.71 14.43 -2.05
N ALA A 556 15.26 13.31 -2.64
CA ALA A 556 13.91 12.80 -2.49
C ALA A 556 13.92 11.29 -2.22
N ALA A 557 12.85 10.82 -1.61
CA ALA A 557 12.58 9.42 -1.33
C ALA A 557 11.15 9.08 -1.77
N LEU A 558 10.96 7.86 -2.26
CA LEU A 558 9.66 7.29 -2.56
C LEU A 558 9.25 6.37 -1.42
N VAL A 559 8.20 6.77 -0.71
CA VAL A 559 7.58 5.98 0.34
C VAL A 559 6.45 5.17 -0.30
N ILE A 560 6.50 3.87 -0.12
CA ILE A 560 5.48 2.93 -0.58
C ILE A 560 4.90 2.21 0.63
N THR A 561 3.59 2.35 0.85
CA THR A 561 2.89 1.65 1.92
C THR A 561 1.85 0.72 1.32
N ARG A 562 1.95 -0.56 1.67
CA ARG A 562 1.10 -1.64 1.20
C ARG A 562 0.26 -2.18 2.35
N GLY A 563 -1.05 -1.97 2.28
CA GLY A 563 -2.04 -2.62 3.13
C GLY A 563 -2.70 -3.78 2.39
N ASN A 564 -2.63 -4.99 2.94
CA ASN A 564 -3.34 -6.15 2.39
C ASN A 564 -4.81 -6.23 2.87
N GLY A 565 -5.32 -5.14 3.44
CA GLY A 565 -6.73 -4.97 3.80
C GLY A 565 -7.22 -5.75 5.02
N SER A 566 -8.54 -5.88 5.11
CA SER A 566 -9.22 -6.57 6.23
C SER A 566 -8.95 -8.08 6.31
N GLU A 567 -8.32 -8.67 5.28
CA GLU A 567 -8.04 -10.11 5.22
C GLU A 567 -7.19 -10.58 6.41
N GLY A 568 -6.12 -9.84 6.71
CA GLY A 568 -5.27 -10.11 7.87
C GLY A 568 -5.98 -9.88 9.19
N ILE A 569 -6.82 -8.84 9.27
CA ILE A 569 -7.59 -8.52 10.49
C ILE A 569 -8.56 -9.65 10.83
N ILE A 570 -9.31 -10.14 9.84
CA ILE A 570 -10.30 -11.21 10.09
C ILE A 570 -9.61 -12.54 10.39
N LEU A 571 -8.48 -12.86 9.74
CA LEU A 571 -7.68 -14.04 10.10
C LEU A 571 -7.17 -13.95 11.53
N ASN A 572 -6.63 -12.80 11.93
CA ASN A 572 -6.17 -12.56 13.30
C ASN A 572 -7.33 -12.71 14.30
N PHE A 573 -8.53 -12.23 13.95
CA PHE A 573 -9.74 -12.40 14.77
C PHE A 573 -10.17 -13.86 14.90
N ILE A 574 -10.23 -14.61 13.79
CA ILE A 574 -10.55 -16.05 13.80
C ILE A 574 -9.54 -16.82 14.65
N ALA A 575 -8.25 -16.54 14.48
CA ALA A 575 -7.17 -17.17 15.24
C ALA A 575 -7.30 -16.86 16.75
N LEU A 576 -7.63 -15.62 17.11
CA LEU A 576 -7.85 -15.21 18.50
C LEU A 576 -9.04 -15.94 19.14
N VAL A 577 -10.18 -15.98 18.45
CA VAL A 577 -11.39 -16.67 18.95
C VAL A 577 -11.14 -18.18 19.07
N ALA A 578 -10.45 -18.78 18.09
CA ALA A 578 -10.06 -20.18 18.16
C ALA A 578 -9.13 -20.44 19.35
N LEU A 579 -8.10 -19.61 19.57
CA LEU A 579 -7.17 -19.74 20.68
C LEU A 579 -7.86 -19.66 22.04
N VAL A 580 -8.74 -18.65 22.24
CA VAL A 580 -9.57 -18.51 23.45
C VAL A 580 -10.44 -19.75 23.65
N GLY A 581 -11.03 -20.26 22.56
CA GLY A 581 -11.81 -21.50 22.55
C GLY A 581 -11.02 -22.74 23.00
N TYR A 582 -9.79 -22.89 22.53
CA TYR A 582 -8.92 -24.00 22.93
C TYR A 582 -8.35 -23.85 24.34
N LEU A 583 -8.13 -22.62 24.83
CA LEU A 583 -7.83 -22.36 26.24
C LEU A 583 -9.02 -22.74 27.14
N TYR A 584 -10.23 -22.41 26.71
CA TYR A 584 -11.44 -22.86 27.40
C TYR A 584 -11.57 -24.39 27.40
N TYR A 585 -11.33 -25.05 26.25
CA TYR A 585 -11.31 -26.50 26.15
C TYR A 585 -10.27 -27.16 27.07
N PHE A 586 -9.06 -26.58 27.13
CA PHE A 586 -8.02 -26.99 28.07
C PHE A 586 -8.51 -26.93 29.51
N GLY A 587 -9.02 -25.76 29.95
CA GLY A 587 -9.51 -25.57 31.31
C GLY A 587 -10.64 -26.55 31.67
N ARG A 588 -11.57 -26.78 30.75
CA ARG A 588 -12.65 -27.76 30.95
C ARG A 588 -12.16 -29.20 31.01
N THR A 589 -11.15 -29.56 30.21
CA THR A 589 -10.50 -30.86 30.28
C THR A 589 -9.83 -31.07 31.64
N VAL A 590 -9.10 -30.07 32.15
CA VAL A 590 -8.46 -30.12 33.48
C VAL A 590 -9.51 -30.30 34.59
N LEU A 591 -10.56 -29.47 34.60
CA LEU A 591 -11.64 -29.54 35.59
C LEU A 591 -12.36 -30.90 35.55
N TYR A 592 -12.62 -31.42 34.35
CA TYR A 592 -13.26 -32.72 34.18
C TYR A 592 -12.40 -33.87 34.69
N LEU A 593 -11.09 -33.88 34.36
CA LEU A 593 -10.15 -34.89 34.85
C LEU A 593 -10.01 -34.83 36.37
N TYR A 594 -9.95 -33.63 36.95
CA TYR A 594 -9.92 -33.42 38.39
C TYR A 594 -11.19 -33.96 39.06
N SER A 595 -12.38 -33.55 38.59
CA SER A 595 -13.66 -33.99 39.13
C SER A 595 -13.85 -35.50 39.03
N THR A 596 -13.51 -36.10 37.89
CA THR A 596 -13.59 -37.55 37.68
C THR A 596 -12.64 -38.31 38.60
N THR A 597 -11.40 -37.83 38.77
CA THR A 597 -10.41 -38.43 39.66
C THR A 597 -10.86 -38.35 41.12
N HIS A 598 -11.36 -37.19 41.54
CA HIS A 598 -11.90 -36.98 42.88
C HIS A 598 -13.08 -37.92 43.16
N TRP A 599 -14.02 -38.03 42.21
CA TRP A 599 -15.17 -38.95 42.31
C TRP A 599 -14.74 -40.41 42.45
N VAL A 600 -13.73 -40.87 41.69
CA VAL A 600 -13.18 -42.23 41.82
C VAL A 600 -12.55 -42.45 43.20
N LEU A 601 -11.78 -41.48 43.70
CA LEU A 601 -11.09 -41.58 45.00
C LEU A 601 -12.09 -41.70 46.15
N GLN A 602 -13.21 -40.97 46.10
CA GLN A 602 -14.27 -41.04 47.10
C GLN A 602 -14.98 -42.41 47.14
N ARG A 603 -15.03 -43.14 46.01
CA ARG A 603 -15.78 -44.40 45.87
C ARG A 603 -14.94 -45.66 46.06
N LYS A 604 -13.64 -45.52 46.37
CA LYS A 604 -12.67 -46.63 46.52
C LYS A 604 -13.05 -47.70 47.56
N LYS A 605 -14.01 -47.43 48.45
CA LYS A 605 -14.40 -48.33 49.53
C LYS A 605 -15.68 -49.15 49.26
N TYR A 606 -16.50 -48.78 48.28
CA TYR A 606 -17.90 -49.26 48.17
C TYR A 606 -18.30 -49.86 46.81
N GLU A 607 -17.46 -49.76 45.78
CA GLU A 607 -17.79 -50.21 44.43
C GLU A 607 -16.67 -51.00 43.74
N ASN A 608 -17.00 -51.70 42.66
CA ASN A 608 -16.03 -52.39 41.81
C ASN A 608 -15.17 -51.39 41.01
N ILE A 609 -14.13 -50.85 41.66
CA ILE A 609 -13.19 -49.85 41.11
C ILE A 609 -12.63 -50.31 39.76
N SER A 610 -12.43 -51.61 39.55
CA SER A 610 -11.85 -52.12 38.31
C SER A 610 -12.74 -51.87 37.09
N GLN A 611 -14.07 -52.03 37.24
CA GLN A 611 -15.05 -51.74 36.18
C GLN A 611 -15.20 -50.24 35.94
N LEU A 612 -15.19 -49.46 37.02
CA LEU A 612 -15.31 -48.00 36.96
C LEU A 612 -14.09 -47.37 36.27
N LEU A 613 -12.87 -47.76 36.67
CA LEU A 613 -11.63 -47.33 36.00
C LEU A 613 -11.57 -47.78 34.54
N TYR A 614 -12.05 -49.00 34.23
CA TYR A 614 -12.12 -49.46 32.85
C TYR A 614 -13.05 -48.57 32.02
N SER A 615 -14.24 -48.24 32.55
CA SER A 615 -15.22 -47.41 31.85
C SER A 615 -14.72 -45.98 31.61
N ILE A 616 -13.98 -45.40 32.58
CA ILE A 616 -13.34 -44.09 32.43
C ILE A 616 -12.26 -44.14 31.34
N VAL A 617 -11.39 -45.15 31.38
CA VAL A 617 -10.30 -45.32 30.42
C VAL A 617 -10.82 -45.65 29.01
N ASN A 618 -11.95 -46.37 28.93
CA ASN A 618 -12.62 -46.69 27.67
C ASN A 618 -13.40 -45.51 27.09
N CYS A 619 -13.64 -44.47 27.89
CA CYS A 619 -14.30 -43.25 27.46
C CYS A 619 -13.31 -42.31 26.75
N ASN A 620 -13.67 -41.82 25.57
CA ASN A 620 -12.86 -40.81 24.88
C ASN A 620 -13.13 -39.42 25.48
N ILE A 621 -12.19 -38.91 26.28
CA ILE A 621 -12.27 -37.57 26.90
C ILE A 621 -12.59 -36.48 25.88
N SER A 622 -12.00 -36.56 24.69
CA SER A 622 -12.23 -35.56 23.64
C SER A 622 -13.70 -35.50 23.20
N SER A 623 -14.36 -36.66 23.13
CA SER A 623 -15.78 -36.76 22.79
C SER A 623 -16.65 -36.29 23.95
N VAL A 624 -16.26 -36.58 25.20
CA VAL A 624 -16.97 -36.10 26.39
C VAL A 624 -16.99 -34.59 26.47
N ILE A 625 -15.81 -33.94 26.45
CA ILE A 625 -15.72 -32.49 26.57
C ILE A 625 -16.44 -31.81 25.40
N TRP A 626 -16.32 -32.37 24.19
CA TRP A 626 -17.04 -31.87 23.02
C TRP A 626 -18.55 -31.93 23.21
N CYS A 627 -19.10 -33.06 23.67
CA CYS A 627 -20.54 -33.20 23.90
C CYS A 627 -21.04 -32.29 25.04
N HIS A 628 -20.33 -32.22 26.16
CA HIS A 628 -20.67 -31.37 27.32
C HIS A 628 -20.68 -29.88 26.99
N HIS A 629 -19.80 -29.43 26.10
CA HIS A 629 -19.70 -28.03 25.68
C HIS A 629 -20.00 -27.84 24.20
N LYS A 630 -20.97 -28.59 23.68
CA LYS A 630 -21.29 -28.70 22.25
C LYS A 630 -21.41 -27.37 21.53
N THR A 631 -22.16 -26.40 22.05
CA THR A 631 -22.36 -25.11 21.39
C THR A 631 -21.04 -24.36 21.18
N SER A 632 -20.23 -24.25 22.25
CA SER A 632 -18.94 -23.58 22.20
C SER A 632 -17.94 -24.34 21.31
N MET A 633 -17.92 -25.67 21.40
CA MET A 633 -17.00 -26.50 20.63
C MET A 633 -17.35 -26.56 19.15
N GLN A 634 -18.63 -26.51 18.80
CA GLN A 634 -19.07 -26.38 17.41
C GLN A 634 -18.62 -25.05 16.80
N LEU A 635 -18.73 -23.94 17.53
CA LEU A 635 -18.28 -22.64 17.05
C LEU A 635 -16.76 -22.60 16.88
N VAL A 636 -16.01 -22.98 17.92
CA VAL A 636 -14.53 -22.96 17.92
C VAL A 636 -13.98 -23.95 16.88
N GLY A 637 -14.54 -25.15 16.82
CA GLY A 637 -14.16 -26.17 15.85
C GLY A 637 -14.45 -25.74 14.41
N PHE A 638 -15.59 -25.09 14.16
CA PHE A 638 -15.91 -24.55 12.83
C PHE A 638 -14.96 -23.41 12.44
N LEU A 639 -14.72 -22.44 13.32
CA LEU A 639 -13.81 -21.33 13.04
C LEU A 639 -12.37 -21.81 12.79
N SER A 640 -11.89 -22.76 13.60
CA SER A 640 -10.56 -23.38 13.41
C SER A 640 -10.47 -24.13 12.09
N PHE A 641 -11.54 -24.84 11.72
CA PHE A 641 -11.64 -25.56 10.46
C PHE A 641 -11.61 -24.62 9.24
N ILE A 642 -12.31 -23.48 9.31
CA ILE A 642 -12.26 -22.45 8.27
C ILE A 642 -10.85 -21.85 8.16
N ALA A 643 -10.21 -21.52 9.29
CA ALA A 643 -8.84 -20.99 9.32
C ALA A 643 -7.85 -21.97 8.67
N TRP A 644 -7.94 -23.26 9.01
CA TRP A 644 -7.11 -24.28 8.37
C TRP A 644 -7.34 -24.35 6.87
N HIS A 645 -8.59 -24.39 6.42
CA HIS A 645 -8.86 -24.55 4.99
C HIS A 645 -8.41 -23.34 4.17
N LEU A 646 -8.54 -22.12 4.70
CA LEU A 646 -7.99 -20.91 4.10
C LEU A 646 -6.48 -21.01 3.89
N GLY A 647 -5.77 -21.48 4.92
CA GLY A 647 -4.31 -21.64 4.92
C GLY A 647 -3.87 -22.76 3.98
N ALA A 648 -4.51 -23.91 4.09
CA ALA A 648 -4.22 -25.07 3.25
C ALA A 648 -4.45 -24.76 1.77
N MET A 649 -5.50 -23.99 1.44
CA MET A 649 -5.75 -23.54 0.07
C MET A 649 -4.87 -22.35 -0.36
N GLN A 650 -4.07 -21.78 0.54
CA GLN A 650 -3.31 -20.54 0.31
C GLN A 650 -4.21 -19.44 -0.30
N SER A 651 -5.44 -19.36 0.19
CA SER A 651 -6.49 -18.54 -0.40
C SER A 651 -6.38 -17.12 0.12
N GLN A 652 -5.48 -16.35 -0.51
CA GLN A 652 -5.12 -15.00 -0.10
C GLN A 652 -5.18 -14.03 -1.28
N CYS A 653 -5.56 -12.80 -1.00
CA CYS A 653 -5.54 -11.68 -1.91
C CYS A 653 -4.46 -10.70 -1.45
N THR A 654 -3.43 -10.54 -2.25
CA THR A 654 -2.27 -9.72 -1.87
C THR A 654 -1.80 -8.88 -3.04
N TRP A 655 -1.27 -7.70 -2.73
CA TRP A 655 -0.49 -6.94 -3.69
C TRP A 655 0.79 -7.69 -4.05
N ASN A 656 1.16 -7.65 -5.33
CA ASN A 656 2.41 -8.20 -5.83
C ASN A 656 3.59 -7.71 -4.97
N ALA A 657 4.30 -8.65 -4.33
CA ALA A 657 5.43 -8.33 -3.45
C ALA A 657 6.55 -7.59 -4.19
N ASN A 658 6.70 -7.83 -5.50
CA ASN A 658 7.73 -7.18 -6.30
C ASN A 658 7.51 -5.67 -6.41
N ALA A 659 6.26 -5.19 -6.44
CA ALA A 659 5.97 -3.75 -6.53
C ALA A 659 6.33 -2.97 -5.25
N LEU A 660 6.46 -3.66 -4.10
CA LEU A 660 6.95 -3.07 -2.85
C LEU A 660 8.48 -2.97 -2.81
N ASN A 661 9.17 -3.82 -3.59
CA ASN A 661 10.63 -3.95 -3.59
C ASN A 661 11.28 -3.34 -4.85
N ASP A 662 10.50 -3.09 -5.89
CA ASP A 662 10.93 -2.56 -7.19
C ASP A 662 9.94 -1.50 -7.66
N THR A 663 10.41 -0.25 -7.70
CA THR A 663 9.62 0.94 -8.05
C THR A 663 9.18 0.98 -9.50
N SER A 664 9.80 0.15 -10.37
CA SER A 664 9.48 0.04 -11.80
C SER A 664 8.24 -0.81 -12.08
N LYS A 665 7.86 -1.69 -11.14
CA LYS A 665 6.71 -2.60 -11.33
C LYS A 665 5.41 -1.94 -10.90
N ASP A 666 4.41 -2.04 -11.77
CA ASP A 666 3.05 -1.61 -11.41
C ASP A 666 2.51 -2.47 -10.25
N PRO A 667 1.82 -1.85 -9.28
CA PRO A 667 1.16 -2.59 -8.22
C PRO A 667 -0.05 -3.30 -8.81
N VAL A 668 -0.13 -4.62 -8.62
CA VAL A 668 -1.28 -5.44 -9.03
C VAL A 668 -1.76 -6.22 -7.82
N TYR A 669 -3.05 -6.10 -7.52
CA TYR A 669 -3.71 -6.88 -6.48
C TYR A 669 -4.27 -8.17 -7.08
N THR A 670 -3.75 -9.31 -6.64
CA THR A 670 -4.16 -10.62 -7.18
C THR A 670 -4.61 -11.54 -6.07
N CYS A 671 -5.69 -12.27 -6.32
CA CYS A 671 -6.18 -13.34 -5.46
C CYS A 671 -5.79 -14.69 -6.05
N ASN A 672 -5.17 -15.56 -5.25
CA ASN A 672 -4.81 -16.91 -5.68
C ASN A 672 -5.52 -17.96 -4.81
N VAL A 673 -5.79 -19.12 -5.41
CA VAL A 673 -6.39 -20.27 -4.73
C VAL A 673 -5.68 -21.54 -5.18
N ASN A 674 -5.02 -22.22 -4.25
CA ASN A 674 -4.42 -23.53 -4.46
C ASN A 674 -5.39 -24.63 -4.04
N VAL A 675 -6.16 -25.14 -5.00
CA VAL A 675 -7.20 -26.18 -4.78
C VAL A 675 -6.67 -27.42 -4.06
N PHE A 676 -5.44 -27.84 -4.37
CA PHE A 676 -4.82 -29.05 -3.82
C PHE A 676 -3.83 -28.76 -2.69
N GLY A 677 -3.78 -27.52 -2.18
CA GLY A 677 -2.76 -27.15 -1.20
C GLY A 677 -2.82 -27.96 0.10
N HIS A 678 -4.01 -28.45 0.49
CA HIS A 678 -4.19 -29.39 1.62
C HIS A 678 -3.54 -30.77 1.43
N LEU A 679 -3.10 -31.11 0.21
CA LEU A 679 -2.31 -32.30 -0.13
C LEU A 679 -0.87 -31.94 -0.54
N GLY A 680 -0.51 -30.66 -0.52
CA GLY A 680 0.74 -30.15 -1.10
C GLY A 680 2.00 -30.48 -0.28
N SER A 681 1.87 -30.86 0.99
CA SER A 681 3.01 -31.24 1.83
C SER A 681 2.64 -32.27 2.89
N PHE A 682 3.65 -32.96 3.45
CA PHE A 682 3.45 -33.90 4.56
C PHE A 682 2.79 -33.23 5.79
N LEU A 683 3.16 -31.97 6.07
CA LEU A 683 2.57 -31.21 7.16
C LEU A 683 1.09 -30.90 6.91
N GLU A 684 0.71 -30.58 5.67
CA GLU A 684 -0.70 -30.37 5.29
C GLU A 684 -1.51 -31.65 5.39
N ILE A 685 -0.93 -32.79 5.01
CA ILE A 685 -1.57 -34.10 5.19
C ILE A 685 -1.79 -34.38 6.68
N ALA A 686 -0.81 -34.12 7.54
CA ALA A 686 -0.96 -34.28 8.99
C ALA A 686 -2.05 -33.36 9.57
N ARG A 687 -2.14 -32.09 9.10
CA ARG A 687 -3.21 -31.15 9.45
C ARG A 687 -4.58 -31.66 8.99
N LEU A 688 -4.68 -32.13 7.76
CA LEU A 688 -5.90 -32.72 7.19
C LEU A 688 -6.40 -33.90 8.05
N PHE A 689 -5.51 -34.80 8.48
CA PHE A 689 -5.89 -35.87 9.43
C PHE A 689 -6.43 -35.31 10.75
N SER A 690 -5.81 -34.26 11.29
CA SER A 690 -6.29 -33.60 12.52
C SER A 690 -7.69 -32.99 12.34
N TYR A 691 -7.91 -32.26 11.24
CA TYR A 691 -9.19 -31.62 10.94
C TYR A 691 -10.26 -32.59 10.45
N SER A 692 -9.90 -33.80 10.00
CA SER A 692 -10.87 -34.86 9.70
C SER A 692 -11.67 -35.27 10.93
N TRP A 693 -11.04 -35.26 12.10
CA TRP A 693 -11.71 -35.50 13.37
C TRP A 693 -12.67 -34.36 13.73
N VAL A 694 -12.25 -33.10 13.54
CA VAL A 694 -13.10 -31.92 13.78
C VAL A 694 -14.31 -31.93 12.85
N PHE A 695 -14.11 -32.26 11.57
CA PHE A 695 -15.18 -32.40 10.58
C PHE A 695 -16.18 -33.50 10.96
N TYR A 696 -15.68 -34.66 11.42
CA TYR A 696 -16.51 -35.74 11.97
C TYR A 696 -17.30 -35.27 13.21
N ALA A 697 -16.65 -34.56 14.13
CA ALA A 697 -17.25 -34.06 15.37
C ALA A 697 -18.39 -33.05 15.11
N LEU A 698 -18.20 -32.17 14.14
CA LEU A 698 -19.20 -31.17 13.72
C LEU A 698 -20.45 -31.81 13.09
N ASN A 699 -20.29 -32.89 12.32
CA ASN A 699 -21.38 -33.50 11.55
C ASN A 699 -22.09 -34.69 12.24
N PHE A 700 -21.32 -35.56 12.89
CA PHE A 700 -21.77 -36.93 13.19
C PHE A 700 -21.62 -37.36 14.65
N MET A 701 -20.71 -36.77 15.43
CA MET A 701 -20.47 -37.19 16.83
C MET A 701 -21.75 -37.16 17.68
N GLY A 702 -22.56 -36.10 17.56
CA GLY A 702 -23.85 -36.02 18.27
C GLY A 702 -24.94 -37.00 17.80
N LYS A 703 -24.72 -37.74 16.70
CA LYS A 703 -25.64 -38.75 16.15
C LYS A 703 -25.17 -40.19 16.39
N MET A 704 -23.97 -40.36 16.94
CA MET A 704 -23.32 -41.65 17.15
C MET A 704 -22.87 -41.83 18.61
N PRO A 705 -23.78 -41.76 19.59
CA PRO A 705 -23.40 -41.92 21.00
C PRO A 705 -22.79 -43.31 21.23
N GLY A 706 -21.66 -43.35 21.96
CA GLY A 706 -20.96 -44.59 22.29
C GLY A 706 -20.07 -45.18 21.20
N ILE A 707 -19.98 -44.58 20.02
CA ILE A 707 -19.07 -45.04 18.95
C ILE A 707 -17.59 -45.04 19.38
N SER A 708 -17.25 -44.18 20.35
CA SER A 708 -15.89 -44.02 20.87
C SER A 708 -15.43 -45.20 21.74
N THR A 709 -16.36 -46.03 22.23
CA THR A 709 -16.10 -47.15 23.14
C THR A 709 -15.37 -48.31 22.46
N TYR A 710 -15.39 -48.37 21.12
CA TYR A 710 -14.68 -49.38 20.34
C TYR A 710 -13.70 -48.73 19.35
N VAL A 711 -12.41 -48.68 19.73
CA VAL A 711 -11.35 -47.97 19.00
C VAL A 711 -11.28 -48.29 17.49
N PRO A 712 -11.28 -49.56 17.02
CA PRO A 712 -11.19 -49.84 15.59
C PRO A 712 -12.37 -49.29 14.77
N GLY A 713 -13.59 -49.44 15.29
CA GLY A 713 -14.79 -48.91 14.65
C GLY A 713 -14.88 -47.39 14.73
N TYR A 714 -14.38 -46.79 15.82
CA TYR A 714 -14.23 -45.34 15.94
C TYR A 714 -13.26 -44.76 14.91
N ILE A 715 -12.10 -45.39 14.72
CA ILE A 715 -11.14 -45.02 13.67
C ILE A 715 -11.78 -45.14 12.29
N LEU A 716 -12.47 -46.26 12.02
CA LEU A 716 -13.15 -46.46 10.74
C LEU A 716 -14.25 -45.40 10.49
N ALA A 717 -14.99 -45.01 11.54
CA ALA A 717 -15.97 -43.93 11.47
C ALA A 717 -15.31 -42.58 11.15
N ILE A 718 -14.18 -42.25 11.77
CA ILE A 718 -13.43 -41.00 11.45
C ILE A 718 -12.90 -41.04 10.02
N VAL A 719 -12.39 -42.19 9.55
CA VAL A 719 -11.87 -42.30 8.18
C VAL A 719 -13.00 -42.15 7.15
N LEU A 720 -14.09 -42.89 7.31
CA LEU A 720 -15.18 -42.91 6.34
C LEU A 720 -16.11 -41.68 6.44
N LEU A 721 -16.40 -41.15 7.63
CA LEU A 721 -17.31 -39.99 7.77
C LEU A 721 -16.58 -38.66 8.01
N GLY A 722 -15.28 -38.72 8.31
CA GLY A 722 -14.42 -37.55 8.50
C GLY A 722 -13.50 -37.33 7.31
N LEU A 723 -12.47 -38.17 7.17
CA LEU A 723 -11.34 -37.95 6.26
C LEU A 723 -11.72 -38.03 4.79
N LEU A 724 -12.37 -39.12 4.36
CA LEU A 724 -12.73 -39.34 2.96
C LEU A 724 -13.65 -38.23 2.41
N PRO A 725 -14.76 -37.86 3.10
CA PRO A 725 -15.58 -36.75 2.63
C PRO A 725 -14.83 -35.41 2.74
N LEU A 726 -13.98 -35.21 3.75
CA LEU A 726 -13.22 -33.97 3.88
C LEU A 726 -12.26 -33.75 2.71
N ILE A 727 -11.53 -34.79 2.26
CA ILE A 727 -10.61 -34.69 1.11
C ILE A 727 -11.37 -34.25 -0.15
N VAL A 728 -12.47 -34.92 -0.46
CA VAL A 728 -13.25 -34.63 -1.68
C VAL A 728 -13.89 -33.24 -1.59
N LEU A 729 -14.48 -32.90 -0.45
CA LEU A 729 -15.15 -31.62 -0.25
C LEU A 729 -14.15 -30.46 -0.20
N ALA A 730 -12.96 -30.64 0.38
CA ALA A 730 -11.93 -29.60 0.40
C ALA A 730 -11.50 -29.20 -1.03
N VAL A 731 -11.25 -30.18 -1.90
CA VAL A 731 -10.99 -29.95 -3.33
C VAL A 731 -12.17 -29.24 -4.00
N LEU A 732 -13.40 -29.72 -3.78
CA LEU A 732 -14.60 -29.15 -4.38
C LEU A 732 -14.82 -27.69 -3.96
N VAL A 733 -14.69 -27.40 -2.66
CA VAL A 733 -14.77 -26.04 -2.12
C VAL A 733 -13.66 -25.17 -2.72
N GLY A 734 -12.45 -25.72 -2.87
CA GLY A 734 -11.35 -25.04 -3.54
C GLY A 734 -11.68 -24.64 -4.98
N LEU A 735 -12.25 -25.55 -5.76
CA LEU A 735 -12.71 -25.28 -7.13
C LEU A 735 -13.82 -24.22 -7.16
N ILE A 736 -14.77 -24.26 -6.22
CA ILE A 736 -15.85 -23.26 -6.13
C ILE A 736 -15.27 -21.87 -5.82
N CYS A 737 -14.30 -21.78 -4.89
CA CYS A 737 -13.59 -20.53 -4.59
C CYS A 737 -12.77 -20.02 -5.79
N GLN A 738 -12.14 -20.92 -6.56
CA GLN A 738 -11.42 -20.54 -7.78
C GLN A 738 -12.37 -20.03 -8.87
N LEU A 739 -13.50 -20.72 -9.09
CA LEU A 739 -14.54 -20.30 -10.02
C LEU A 739 -15.11 -18.92 -9.65
N ARG A 740 -15.31 -18.67 -8.35
CA ARG A 740 -15.77 -17.37 -7.83
C ARG A 740 -14.85 -16.22 -8.26
N LEU A 741 -13.53 -16.43 -8.30
CA LEU A 741 -12.57 -15.41 -8.77
C LEU A 741 -12.69 -15.12 -10.28
N GLN A 742 -13.26 -16.02 -11.06
CA GLN A 742 -13.46 -15.84 -12.50
C GLN A 742 -14.79 -15.14 -12.84
N ILE A 743 -15.70 -15.00 -11.87
CA ILE A 743 -17.03 -14.40 -12.06
C ILE A 743 -17.01 -12.95 -11.56
N PRO A 744 -17.06 -11.92 -12.43
CA PRO A 744 -16.90 -10.51 -12.03
C PRO A 744 -17.91 -9.99 -11.00
N LEU A 745 -19.09 -10.61 -10.90
CA LEU A 745 -20.11 -10.26 -9.90
C LEU A 745 -19.73 -10.75 -8.49
N LEU A 746 -18.95 -11.83 -8.38
CA LEU A 746 -18.60 -12.48 -7.11
C LEU A 746 -17.17 -12.16 -6.65
N THR A 747 -16.34 -11.57 -7.51
CA THR A 747 -14.98 -11.11 -7.18
C THR A 747 -14.96 -10.06 -6.06
N TRP A 748 -16.04 -9.28 -5.93
CA TRP A 748 -16.20 -8.27 -4.88
C TRP A 748 -16.55 -8.84 -3.50
N VAL A 749 -17.02 -10.10 -3.42
CA VAL A 749 -17.44 -10.73 -2.15
C VAL A 749 -16.22 -11.16 -1.34
N HIS A 750 -16.17 -10.92 -0.04
CA HIS A 750 -15.03 -11.37 0.77
C HIS A 750 -14.82 -12.89 0.69
N ASN A 751 -13.58 -13.33 0.40
CA ASN A 751 -13.27 -14.76 0.17
C ASN A 751 -13.61 -15.64 1.38
N GLN A 752 -13.23 -15.20 2.57
CA GLN A 752 -13.52 -15.87 3.84
C GLN A 752 -15.04 -16.01 4.10
N PHE A 753 -15.84 -14.97 3.82
CA PHE A 753 -17.29 -15.04 3.97
C PHE A 753 -17.90 -16.05 3.00
N PHE A 754 -17.49 -16.01 1.73
CA PHE A 754 -17.92 -16.96 0.72
C PHE A 754 -17.57 -18.40 1.12
N LEU A 755 -16.34 -18.61 1.62
CA LEU A 755 -15.89 -19.91 2.12
C LEU A 755 -16.75 -20.42 3.29
N VAL A 756 -17.07 -19.55 4.25
CA VAL A 756 -17.96 -19.88 5.38
C VAL A 756 -19.32 -20.34 4.87
N LEU A 757 -19.93 -19.61 3.93
CA LEU A 757 -21.24 -19.97 3.37
C LEU A 757 -21.22 -21.33 2.66
N VAL A 758 -20.20 -21.58 1.84
CA VAL A 758 -20.06 -22.84 1.10
C VAL A 758 -19.88 -24.01 2.07
N TRP A 759 -19.05 -23.86 3.12
CA TRP A 759 -18.91 -24.92 4.11
C TRP A 759 -20.19 -25.15 4.91
N LEU A 760 -20.89 -24.09 5.35
CA LEU A 760 -22.18 -24.23 6.03
C LEU A 760 -23.20 -25.01 5.18
N MET A 761 -23.23 -24.75 3.86
CA MET A 761 -24.03 -25.51 2.91
C MET A 761 -23.65 -27.00 2.91
N PHE A 762 -22.36 -27.33 2.84
CA PHE A 762 -21.91 -28.72 2.88
C PHE A 762 -22.18 -29.41 4.24
N PHE A 763 -21.96 -28.73 5.36
CA PHE A 763 -22.32 -29.26 6.69
C PHE A 763 -23.82 -29.57 6.76
N LYS A 764 -24.69 -28.70 6.23
CA LYS A 764 -26.13 -28.97 6.15
C LYS A 764 -26.47 -30.12 5.21
N LEU A 765 -25.78 -30.23 4.07
CA LEU A 765 -25.95 -31.32 3.11
C LEU A 765 -25.57 -32.67 3.75
N MET A 766 -24.44 -32.75 4.46
CA MET A 766 -23.97 -33.94 5.19
C MET A 766 -24.96 -34.39 6.27
N GLN A 767 -25.75 -33.47 6.81
CA GLN A 767 -26.77 -33.75 7.82
C GLN A 767 -28.16 -34.05 7.22
N SER A 768 -28.35 -33.84 5.91
CA SER A 768 -29.63 -33.98 5.22
C SER A 768 -29.97 -35.44 4.87
N ARG A 769 -31.21 -35.65 4.39
CA ARG A 769 -31.66 -36.96 3.92
C ARG A 769 -30.98 -37.40 2.62
N PHE A 770 -30.40 -36.48 1.85
CA PHE A 770 -29.77 -36.78 0.56
C PHE A 770 -28.55 -37.69 0.70
N LEU A 771 -27.78 -37.54 1.79
CA LEU A 771 -26.60 -38.37 2.07
C LEU A 771 -26.90 -39.60 2.93
N LYS A 772 -28.17 -39.89 3.20
CA LYS A 772 -28.57 -41.11 3.92
C LYS A 772 -28.07 -42.41 3.26
N PRO A 773 -28.03 -42.56 1.91
CA PRO A 773 -27.46 -43.76 1.29
C PRO A 773 -25.99 -43.98 1.63
N TYR A 774 -25.19 -42.90 1.64
CA TYR A 774 -23.78 -42.95 2.01
C TYR A 774 -23.59 -43.29 3.48
N VAL A 775 -24.36 -42.65 4.38
CA VAL A 775 -24.32 -42.97 5.81
C VAL A 775 -24.70 -44.44 6.02
N ASN A 776 -25.76 -44.94 5.40
CA ASN A 776 -26.16 -46.35 5.49
C ASN A 776 -25.06 -47.31 5.01
N PHE A 777 -24.31 -46.95 3.97
CA PHE A 777 -23.15 -47.72 3.53
C PHE A 777 -22.08 -47.77 4.61
N VAL A 778 -21.74 -46.63 5.22
CA VAL A 778 -20.78 -46.60 6.35
C VAL A 778 -21.29 -47.42 7.54
N GLU A 779 -22.58 -47.37 7.87
CA GLU A 779 -23.14 -48.21 8.94
C GLU A 779 -22.94 -49.71 8.66
N ARG A 780 -23.03 -50.14 7.39
CA ARG A 780 -22.73 -51.54 7.01
C ARG A 780 -21.25 -51.87 7.14
N CYS A 781 -20.35 -50.93 6.83
CA CYS A 781 -18.91 -51.09 7.04
C CYS A 781 -18.58 -51.18 8.54
N LEU A 782 -19.21 -50.35 9.37
CA LEU A 782 -19.06 -50.41 10.83
C LEU A 782 -19.57 -51.75 11.39
N ALA A 783 -20.68 -52.27 10.87
CA ALA A 783 -21.17 -53.61 11.22
C ALA A 783 -20.17 -54.72 10.86
N HIS A 784 -19.50 -54.62 9.71
CA HIS A 784 -18.42 -55.57 9.33
C HIS A 784 -17.18 -55.42 10.22
N ALA A 785 -16.87 -54.21 10.68
CA ALA A 785 -15.77 -53.93 11.59
C ALA A 785 -16.08 -54.27 13.06
N GLY A 786 -17.23 -54.89 13.34
CA GLY A 786 -17.59 -55.35 14.69
C GLY A 786 -18.26 -54.29 15.56
N VAL A 787 -18.96 -53.31 14.98
CA VAL A 787 -19.77 -52.32 15.73
C VAL A 787 -21.22 -52.34 15.27
N GLN A 788 -22.16 -52.45 16.20
CA GLN A 788 -23.60 -52.46 15.93
C GLN A 788 -24.37 -51.48 16.81
N LYS A 789 -25.58 -51.12 16.35
CA LYS A 789 -26.52 -50.27 17.10
C LYS A 789 -27.27 -51.10 18.12
N GLN A 790 -27.13 -50.77 19.41
CA GLN A 790 -27.93 -51.33 20.49
C GLN A 790 -29.17 -50.47 20.75
N ARG A 791 -30.35 -51.07 20.75
CA ARG A 791 -31.61 -50.36 21.03
C ARG A 791 -31.77 -50.10 22.53
N ILE A 792 -32.18 -48.88 22.87
CA ILE A 792 -32.53 -48.48 24.23
C ILE A 792 -34.04 -48.68 24.44
N ARG A 793 -34.42 -49.35 25.54
CA ARG A 793 -35.82 -49.64 25.87
C ARG A 793 -36.66 -48.36 25.86
N ARG A 794 -37.82 -48.39 25.20
CA ARG A 794 -38.74 -47.25 25.08
C ARG A 794 -39.08 -46.56 26.41
N LYS A 795 -39.16 -47.33 27.50
CA LYS A 795 -39.49 -46.85 28.85
C LYS A 795 -38.29 -46.34 29.66
N SER A 796 -37.06 -46.45 29.15
CA SER A 796 -35.88 -45.96 29.88
C SER A 796 -35.78 -44.43 29.76
N PRO A 797 -35.66 -43.68 30.87
CA PRO A 797 -35.46 -42.23 30.80
C PRO A 797 -34.18 -41.82 30.05
N PHE A 798 -33.16 -42.70 30.02
CA PHE A 798 -31.96 -42.47 29.22
C PHE A 798 -32.23 -42.41 27.70
N ARG A 799 -33.33 -42.99 27.19
CA ARG A 799 -33.70 -42.88 25.76
C ARG A 799 -33.98 -41.44 25.35
N ALA A 800 -34.57 -40.62 26.23
CA ALA A 800 -34.81 -39.21 25.95
C ALA A 800 -33.51 -38.39 25.90
N LEU A 801 -32.48 -38.82 26.65
CA LEU A 801 -31.19 -38.13 26.73
C LEU A 801 -30.20 -38.55 25.64
N ILE A 802 -30.18 -39.83 25.25
CA ILE A 802 -29.18 -40.41 24.33
C ILE A 802 -29.73 -40.60 22.91
N GLY A 803 -31.03 -40.88 22.79
CA GLY A 803 -31.69 -41.26 21.54
C GLY A 803 -32.12 -42.73 21.51
N GLU A 804 -32.54 -43.20 20.34
CA GLU A 804 -33.14 -44.54 20.19
C GLU A 804 -32.14 -45.70 20.31
N TYR A 805 -30.87 -45.43 20.05
CA TYR A 805 -29.79 -46.41 20.04
C TYR A 805 -28.46 -45.79 20.49
N TYR A 806 -27.56 -46.65 20.95
CA TYR A 806 -26.14 -46.33 21.11
C TYR A 806 -25.28 -47.35 20.34
N TRP A 807 -24.05 -46.97 20.00
CA TRP A 807 -23.12 -47.84 19.27
C TRP A 807 -22.29 -48.66 20.27
N THR A 808 -22.13 -49.95 20.00
CA THR A 808 -21.37 -50.86 20.86
C THR A 808 -20.69 -51.95 20.03
N GLU A 809 -19.70 -52.62 20.62
CA GLU A 809 -19.02 -53.76 19.99
C GLU A 809 -20.02 -54.91 19.76
N THR A 810 -19.95 -55.59 18.61
CA THR A 810 -20.86 -56.69 18.25
C THR A 810 -20.86 -57.81 19.30
N CYS A 811 -19.73 -58.03 19.98
CA CYS A 811 -19.59 -59.00 21.07
C CYS A 811 -20.42 -58.65 22.32
N LEU A 812 -20.74 -57.36 22.49
CA LEU A 812 -21.53 -56.82 23.60
C LEU A 812 -22.98 -56.52 23.19
N HIS A 813 -23.31 -56.68 21.91
CA HIS A 813 -24.65 -56.49 21.38
C HIS A 813 -25.62 -57.51 21.96
N ARG A 814 -26.86 -57.07 22.23
CA ARG A 814 -27.94 -57.90 22.75
C ARG A 814 -29.20 -57.69 21.93
N GLU A 815 -29.87 -58.78 21.62
CA GLU A 815 -31.12 -58.77 20.84
C GLU A 815 -32.26 -58.04 21.55
N LYS A 816 -32.25 -58.02 22.90
CA LYS A 816 -33.26 -57.33 23.71
C LYS A 816 -32.90 -55.86 23.93
N ASP A 817 -33.93 -55.01 23.93
CA ASP A 817 -33.83 -53.60 24.29
C ASP A 817 -33.19 -53.41 25.68
N MET A 818 -32.14 -52.60 25.76
CA MET A 818 -31.35 -52.43 26.98
C MET A 818 -31.96 -51.41 27.96
N MET A 819 -31.98 -51.76 29.25
CA MET A 819 -32.31 -50.85 30.36
C MET A 819 -31.08 -50.33 31.11
N TYR A 820 -30.00 -51.13 31.15
CA TYR A 820 -28.72 -50.76 31.72
C TYR A 820 -27.82 -50.26 30.60
N LEU A 821 -27.15 -49.12 30.80
CA LEU A 821 -26.28 -48.50 29.81
C LEU A 821 -24.85 -48.42 30.32
N PRO A 822 -23.84 -48.59 29.46
CA PRO A 822 -22.45 -48.50 29.87
C PRO A 822 -22.11 -47.08 30.34
N LEU A 823 -21.33 -46.99 31.43
CA LEU A 823 -20.91 -45.73 32.05
C LEU A 823 -20.09 -44.88 31.08
N SER A 824 -19.28 -45.50 30.22
CA SER A 824 -18.52 -44.82 29.16
C SER A 824 -19.41 -44.00 28.22
N VAL A 825 -20.61 -44.49 27.88
CA VAL A 825 -21.59 -43.79 27.04
C VAL A 825 -22.31 -42.70 27.84
N LEU A 826 -22.63 -42.96 29.11
CA LEU A 826 -23.28 -41.98 29.97
C LEU A 826 -22.38 -40.78 30.29
N MET A 827 -21.07 -41.00 30.36
CA MET A 827 -20.07 -39.94 30.54
C MET A 827 -20.06 -38.94 29.37
N GLU A 828 -20.42 -39.37 28.15
CA GLU A 828 -20.54 -38.47 26.99
C GLU A 828 -21.76 -37.54 27.06
N ILE A 829 -22.70 -37.76 27.99
CA ILE A 829 -23.97 -37.03 28.05
C ILE A 829 -23.89 -35.83 29.01
N PRO A 830 -24.16 -34.59 28.55
CA PRO A 830 -23.94 -33.36 29.34
C PRO A 830 -24.78 -33.28 30.62
N SER A 831 -25.97 -33.86 30.60
CA SER A 831 -26.95 -33.78 31.68
C SER A 831 -26.70 -34.79 32.81
N ILE A 832 -25.74 -35.71 32.65
CA ILE A 832 -25.45 -36.74 33.65
C ILE A 832 -24.40 -36.24 34.65
N LYS A 833 -24.82 -36.10 35.91
CA LYS A 833 -23.91 -35.82 37.04
C LYS A 833 -23.33 -37.13 37.57
N LEU A 834 -22.01 -37.30 37.49
CA LEU A 834 -21.32 -38.51 37.99
C LEU A 834 -21.54 -38.74 39.49
N SER A 835 -21.70 -37.66 40.27
CA SER A 835 -21.99 -37.72 41.71
C SER A 835 -23.25 -38.53 42.03
N ASN A 836 -24.22 -38.59 41.12
CA ASN A 836 -25.52 -39.24 41.31
C ASN A 836 -25.51 -40.72 40.90
N ILE A 837 -24.37 -41.27 40.49
CA ILE A 837 -24.22 -42.69 40.15
C ILE A 837 -23.70 -43.43 41.38
N VAL A 838 -24.49 -44.37 41.89
CA VAL A 838 -24.13 -45.24 43.02
C VAL A 838 -24.68 -46.65 42.78
N HIS A 839 -23.86 -47.68 43.00
CA HIS A 839 -24.25 -49.10 42.91
C HIS A 839 -25.02 -49.45 41.61
N HIS A 840 -24.47 -49.10 40.45
CA HIS A 840 -25.11 -49.34 39.13
C HIS A 840 -26.47 -48.64 38.93
N MET A 841 -26.82 -47.66 39.77
CA MET A 841 -28.04 -46.85 39.66
C MET A 841 -27.71 -45.36 39.51
N TYR A 842 -28.48 -44.65 38.67
CA TYR A 842 -28.45 -43.20 38.52
C TYR A 842 -29.67 -42.58 39.19
N TYR A 843 -29.45 -41.78 40.25
CA TYR A 843 -30.52 -41.12 41.02
C TYR A 843 -30.90 -39.78 40.39
N THR A 844 -32.10 -39.72 39.80
CA THR A 844 -32.60 -38.50 39.11
C THR A 844 -32.90 -37.35 40.07
N CYS A 845 -33.30 -37.64 41.32
CA CYS A 845 -33.59 -36.64 42.35
C CYS A 845 -32.33 -36.07 43.06
N GLY A 846 -31.13 -36.54 42.71
CA GLY A 846 -29.92 -36.30 43.51
C GLY A 846 -29.80 -37.29 44.67
N ILE A 847 -28.61 -37.38 45.26
CA ILE A 847 -28.43 -38.08 46.53
C ILE A 847 -28.82 -37.06 47.61
N PRO A 848 -29.75 -37.37 48.54
CA PRO A 848 -30.09 -36.45 49.62
C PRO A 848 -28.80 -36.13 50.41
N VAL A 849 -28.50 -34.85 50.54
CA VAL A 849 -27.51 -34.31 51.47
C VAL A 849 -28.33 -33.47 52.42
N GLU A 850 -28.43 -33.86 53.69
CA GLU A 850 -28.94 -32.95 54.72
C GLU A 850 -27.85 -31.90 54.99
N ASP A 851 -28.25 -30.63 54.87
CA ASP A 851 -27.43 -29.46 55.15
C ASP A 851 -27.15 -29.40 56.67
N ASP A 852 -25.99 -29.90 57.11
CA ASP A 852 -25.34 -29.38 58.33
C ASP A 852 -23.82 -29.60 58.30
N CYS A 853 -23.08 -28.52 58.58
CA CYS A 853 -21.66 -28.37 58.28
C CYS A 853 -20.67 -29.04 59.25
N ASP A 854 -21.07 -29.97 60.12
CA ASP A 854 -20.14 -30.55 61.13
C ASP A 854 -20.10 -32.09 61.19
N ALA A 855 -20.59 -32.80 60.17
CA ALA A 855 -20.67 -34.27 60.19
C ALA A 855 -19.99 -34.98 59.00
N GLU A 856 -18.67 -34.81 58.85
CA GLU A 856 -17.87 -35.59 57.87
C GLU A 856 -17.69 -37.07 58.27
N ALA A 857 -18.16 -37.45 59.47
CA ALA A 857 -18.15 -38.82 59.98
C ALA A 857 -19.48 -39.58 59.69
N ASP A 858 -20.64 -38.92 59.71
CA ASP A 858 -21.95 -39.60 59.65
C ASP A 858 -22.53 -39.78 58.24
N LEU A 859 -22.02 -39.07 57.22
CA LEU A 859 -22.30 -39.38 55.81
C LEU A 859 -21.84 -40.81 55.43
N ARG A 860 -20.89 -41.38 56.19
CA ARG A 860 -20.37 -42.75 56.02
C ARG A 860 -21.35 -43.81 56.50
N ASP A 861 -22.20 -43.51 57.47
CA ASP A 861 -23.12 -44.48 58.05
C ASP A 861 -24.50 -44.45 57.39
N GLU A 862 -24.95 -43.31 56.83
CA GLU A 862 -26.20 -43.30 56.05
C GLU A 862 -26.09 -43.86 54.63
N ILE A 863 -24.95 -43.73 53.95
CA ILE A 863 -24.70 -44.49 52.70
C ILE A 863 -24.62 -45.99 53.00
N SER A 864 -24.22 -46.37 54.22
CA SER A 864 -24.27 -47.76 54.73
C SER A 864 -25.70 -48.18 55.14
N ALA A 865 -26.51 -47.24 55.61
CA ALA A 865 -27.88 -47.44 56.10
C ALA A 865 -28.97 -47.25 55.02
N MET A 866 -28.62 -46.72 53.84
CA MET A 866 -29.34 -46.99 52.60
C MET A 866 -29.24 -48.49 52.36
N LYS A 867 -30.14 -49.24 53.02
CA LYS A 867 -30.47 -50.62 52.69
C LYS A 867 -30.40 -50.72 51.18
N LYS A 868 -29.52 -51.58 50.66
CA LYS A 868 -29.53 -52.05 49.27
C LYS A 868 -30.98 -51.94 48.79
N PRO A 869 -31.36 -51.01 47.91
CA PRO A 869 -32.64 -51.17 47.26
C PRO A 869 -32.49 -52.50 46.54
N VAL A 870 -33.16 -53.53 47.08
CA VAL A 870 -33.19 -54.88 46.51
C VAL A 870 -34.06 -54.79 45.25
N LEU A 871 -33.55 -54.06 44.26
CA LEU A 871 -33.65 -54.54 42.90
C LEU A 871 -32.39 -55.36 42.71
N ASP A 872 -32.56 -56.68 42.64
CA ASP A 872 -31.50 -57.60 42.22
C ASP A 872 -30.82 -57.02 40.98
N THR A 873 -29.63 -56.43 41.16
CA THR A 873 -28.77 -56.08 40.04
C THR A 873 -28.52 -57.39 39.32
N PRO A 874 -28.83 -57.49 38.02
CA PRO A 874 -28.69 -58.74 37.31
C PRO A 874 -27.24 -59.22 37.45
N LYS A 875 -27.04 -60.46 37.90
CA LYS A 875 -25.69 -61.03 38.15
C LYS A 875 -24.73 -60.82 36.98
N TRP A 876 -25.24 -60.76 35.75
CA TRP A 876 -24.42 -60.50 34.57
C TRP A 876 -23.69 -59.15 34.59
N VAL A 877 -24.20 -58.13 35.28
CA VAL A 877 -23.63 -56.78 35.39
C VAL A 877 -22.32 -56.82 36.19
N ASP A 878 -22.30 -57.56 37.29
CA ASP A 878 -21.13 -57.69 38.17
C ASP A 878 -19.97 -58.45 37.49
N TYR A 879 -20.27 -59.27 36.47
CA TYR A 879 -19.28 -60.03 35.69
C TYR A 879 -18.80 -59.31 34.42
N GLN A 880 -19.30 -58.10 34.11
CA GLN A 880 -18.81 -57.33 32.95
C GLN A 880 -17.48 -56.64 33.26
N VAL A 881 -16.72 -56.28 32.21
CA VAL A 881 -15.51 -55.45 32.35
C VAL A 881 -15.89 -53.97 32.45
N GLU A 882 -17.00 -53.57 31.84
CA GLU A 882 -17.54 -52.21 31.84
C GLU A 882 -18.62 -52.04 32.92
N TYR A 883 -18.71 -50.84 33.50
CA TYR A 883 -19.66 -50.51 34.54
C TYR A 883 -20.99 -50.09 33.91
N TYR A 884 -22.08 -50.80 34.17
CA TYR A 884 -23.39 -50.52 33.57
C TYR A 884 -24.34 -49.86 34.57
N VAL A 885 -25.09 -48.84 34.16
CA VAL A 885 -25.95 -48.04 35.04
C VAL A 885 -27.40 -48.06 34.53
N ARG A 886 -28.35 -48.16 35.45
CA ARG A 886 -29.80 -48.02 35.21
C ARG A 886 -30.33 -46.78 35.92
N VAL A 887 -31.37 -46.15 35.38
CA VAL A 887 -32.07 -45.06 36.07
C VAL A 887 -32.86 -45.62 37.27
N TYR A 888 -32.65 -45.02 38.43
CA TYR A 888 -33.56 -45.13 39.56
C TYR A 888 -34.55 -43.98 39.47
N GLU A 889 -35.82 -44.32 39.22
CA GLU A 889 -36.91 -43.35 39.29
C GLU A 889 -37.20 -43.10 40.76
N CYS A 890 -36.74 -41.95 41.26
CA CYS A 890 -37.45 -41.24 42.31
C CYS A 890 -38.72 -40.66 41.68
#